data_AF-U2K9L4-F1
#
_entry.id   AF-U2K9L4-F1
#
_cell.length_a   1.000
_cell.length_b   1.000
_cell.length_c   1.000
_cell.angle_alpha   90.00
_cell.angle_beta   90.00
_cell.angle_gamma   90.00
#
_symmetry.space_group_name_H-M   'P 1'
#
loop_
_entity.id
_entity.type
_entity.pdbx_description
1 polymer ?
#
loop_
_entity_poly.entity_id
_entity_poly.type
_entity_poly.pdbx_seq_one_letter_code
_entity_poly.pdbx_strand_id
1 'polypeptide(L)'
;MNWKGNLKKKLTAVLSAGVLAVTGTVSAVSGMTASAQPSAGTYGDALKLSLYFFDANQCGADDNVLTWRGKCHTYDAEASLSSAKGLSSSSVAAIKAANGGLDTVDVSGGYHDAGDHLKFSNTMGYSCTNLAWSYFENPDSYKETGSEDHLLYILKKMCDYFMKVTYLDDSGNVIAFCYMVGDDQDHNIWTAPEVQTQNRPTYWADASNPSVDASGHMAAALAATSLAFRDKNADYADTCLKYANALEKFTEKYPKATYEGIGSYYSCGNIEDKVAWSDLWCAIANNNGKLPDSYQAQYTPSNGVYNGSIYDYWVYSWDKVWGGYSALLYSMDPQKYSAHGSELVFDMDQLVGNKNQAYYPVGGGWGASRYNCAWQMYALTYAKYTSGQDKYNEYAQGQMDYLLGNNPANRSYLIGFGDSYPQHIHHRAANPDKDTAKYILYGTLVGGPTDANGSYDDNTNSYSCTEPALDYNGCFALAIAGLYAVYGGSTTAAQSAIASASEINSDFVFSYGSETPQPGTTTTEQTTTTTEETTTTTEESTVTTEKEKAEWADFPYYIMAGDDFSASISYTGSNPDFQWTSSDPNVLEVEGSGLNVTLHAKDGGTVTLTATNGSITLTKEIGIVTEVFTTSTTEETTTTTTESVTTDSDETTATTSGSETTTTTKGGDVTPASLYGDVNLDGRVDITDAVMLNKAAANTVQLSEQQRSNADCDANNEVDSNDAVVLLKFLVSIIKTLPEVAE
;
A
#
# COMPACT_ATOMS: atom_id res chain seq x y z
N MET A 1 28.39 18.19 58.78
CA MET A 1 27.71 19.45 59.13
C MET A 1 26.27 19.33 58.66
N ASN A 2 25.30 19.31 59.59
CA ASN A 2 23.91 18.93 59.35
C ASN A 2 23.01 19.84 60.18
N TRP A 3 22.02 20.53 59.58
CA TRP A 3 20.68 20.68 60.19
C TRP A 3 19.60 21.31 59.26
N LYS A 4 18.60 20.46 58.93
CA LYS A 4 17.13 20.64 58.91
C LYS A 4 16.48 22.04 58.78
N GLY A 5 15.52 22.15 57.83
CA GLY A 5 14.07 22.11 58.17
C GLY A 5 13.22 23.41 58.13
N ASN A 6 12.25 23.42 57.18
CA ASN A 6 10.91 24.07 57.15
C ASN A 6 10.38 24.88 58.35
N LEU A 7 9.63 25.97 58.09
CA LEU A 7 8.37 26.25 58.80
C LEU A 7 7.34 27.12 58.03
N LYS A 8 6.11 26.59 57.95
CA LYS A 8 4.85 27.19 57.50
C LYS A 8 4.27 28.18 58.53
N LYS A 9 3.40 29.11 58.10
CA LYS A 9 2.25 29.61 58.90
C LYS A 9 0.98 29.69 58.04
N LYS A 10 -0.09 29.03 58.52
CA LYS A 10 -1.52 29.10 58.13
C LYS A 10 -2.18 30.27 58.90
N LEU A 11 -3.32 30.89 58.53
CA LEU A 11 -4.75 30.47 58.61
C LEU A 11 -5.57 31.72 58.14
N THR A 12 -6.53 31.72 57.19
CA THR A 12 -7.94 31.25 57.16
C THR A 12 -9.02 32.16 57.82
N ALA A 13 -9.93 32.66 56.97
CA ALA A 13 -11.39 32.88 57.08
C ALA A 13 -12.04 34.07 57.84
N VAL A 14 -12.99 34.72 57.14
CA VAL A 14 -14.22 35.34 57.66
C VAL A 14 -15.39 34.96 56.70
N LEU A 15 -16.48 34.41 57.25
CA LEU A 15 -17.82 34.14 56.67
C LEU A 15 -18.72 35.40 56.82
N SER A 16 -19.84 35.67 56.12
CA SER A 16 -21.05 34.84 55.94
C SER A 16 -22.12 35.51 55.02
N ALA A 17 -22.88 34.69 54.25
CA ALA A 17 -24.35 34.67 53.94
C ALA A 17 -25.12 35.93 53.46
N GLY A 18 -26.12 35.89 52.56
CA GLY A 18 -26.77 34.79 51.83
C GLY A 18 -27.99 35.23 50.97
N VAL A 19 -28.32 34.38 49.98
CA VAL A 19 -29.63 33.99 49.37
C VAL A 19 -30.64 35.05 48.88
N LEU A 20 -30.95 34.97 47.58
CA LEU A 20 -32.34 34.99 47.06
C LEU A 20 -32.41 34.24 45.72
N ALA A 21 -33.18 33.15 45.70
CA ALA A 21 -33.60 32.42 44.52
C ALA A 21 -35.08 32.73 44.26
N VAL A 22 -35.43 33.09 43.02
CA VAL A 22 -36.76 32.83 42.44
C VAL A 22 -36.59 32.53 40.94
N THR A 23 -37.29 31.47 40.55
CA THR A 23 -37.40 30.74 39.29
C THR A 23 -37.81 31.56 38.06
N GLY A 24 -37.21 31.23 36.91
CA GLY A 24 -37.68 31.60 35.58
C GLY A 24 -37.19 30.58 34.54
N THR A 25 -38.14 29.96 33.86
CA THR A 25 -38.05 28.81 32.96
C THR A 25 -37.22 29.03 31.68
N VAL A 26 -36.43 28.00 31.33
CA VAL A 26 -36.11 27.44 30.01
C VAL A 26 -36.38 28.29 28.77
N SER A 27 -35.32 28.58 28.02
CA SER A 27 -35.30 28.44 26.56
C SER A 27 -33.88 28.09 26.16
N ALA A 28 -33.63 26.78 26.06
CA ALA A 28 -32.51 26.24 25.32
C ALA A 28 -32.72 26.58 23.84
N VAL A 29 -31.77 27.29 23.24
CA VAL A 29 -31.57 27.25 21.80
C VAL A 29 -30.24 26.56 21.59
N SER A 30 -30.35 25.26 21.28
CA SER A 30 -29.26 24.42 20.83
C SER A 30 -28.59 25.05 19.61
N GLY A 31 -27.38 25.54 19.79
CA GLY A 31 -26.40 25.67 18.74
C GLY A 31 -25.39 24.54 18.90
N MET A 32 -25.82 23.29 18.69
CA MET A 32 -24.89 22.20 18.44
C MET A 32 -24.24 22.49 17.08
N THR A 33 -23.07 23.10 17.09
CA THR A 33 -22.07 22.77 16.09
C THR A 33 -21.39 21.51 16.63
N ALA A 34 -21.88 20.36 16.17
CA ALA A 34 -21.21 19.11 16.41
C ALA A 34 -19.91 19.12 15.59
N SER A 35 -18.77 19.42 16.22
CA SER A 35 -17.48 18.97 15.71
C SER A 35 -17.10 17.72 16.49
N ALA A 36 -17.50 16.56 15.97
CA ALA A 36 -16.90 15.30 16.38
C ALA A 36 -15.71 15.04 15.44
N GLN A 37 -14.50 15.21 15.97
CA GLN A 37 -13.25 14.68 15.40
C GLN A 37 -13.29 13.14 15.44
N PRO A 38 -12.52 12.42 14.60
CA PRO A 38 -12.98 11.19 14.00
C PRO A 38 -13.01 10.03 14.98
N SER A 39 -14.15 9.34 15.01
CA SER A 39 -14.26 7.94 15.46
C SER A 39 -13.64 7.01 14.41
N ALA A 40 -13.34 5.77 14.80
CA ALA A 40 -13.06 4.60 13.95
C ALA A 40 -13.68 4.57 12.53
N GLY A 41 -14.86 5.19 12.34
CA GLY A 41 -15.55 5.33 11.06
C GLY A 41 -14.86 6.12 9.94
N THR A 42 -13.61 6.60 10.05
CA THR A 42 -12.95 7.41 9.01
C THR A 42 -11.56 6.92 8.58
N TYR A 43 -11.11 5.76 9.02
CA TYR A 43 -9.76 5.29 8.63
C TYR A 43 -9.67 4.97 7.12
N GLY A 44 -10.78 4.59 6.49
CA GLY A 44 -10.83 4.39 5.04
C GLY A 44 -10.57 5.68 4.26
N ASP A 45 -11.15 6.81 4.72
CA ASP A 45 -10.94 8.13 4.15
C ASP A 45 -9.47 8.54 4.24
N ALA A 46 -8.87 8.36 5.42
CA ALA A 46 -7.47 8.68 5.67
C ALA A 46 -6.51 7.82 4.83
N LEU A 47 -6.75 6.50 4.77
CA LEU A 47 -5.94 5.58 3.96
C LEU A 47 -6.00 5.96 2.47
N LYS A 48 -7.22 6.15 1.94
CA LYS A 48 -7.43 6.49 0.52
C LYS A 48 -6.77 7.81 0.14
N LEU A 49 -6.87 8.83 0.99
CA LEU A 49 -6.21 10.11 0.75
C LEU A 49 -4.69 9.98 0.82
N SER A 50 -4.15 9.18 1.75
CA SER A 50 -2.71 9.17 2.07
C SER A 50 -1.77 8.86 0.90
N LEU A 51 -2.28 8.20 -0.14
CA LEU A 51 -1.52 7.84 -1.33
C LEU A 51 -1.21 9.06 -2.24
N TYR A 52 -2.05 10.10 -2.23
CA TYR A 52 -1.89 11.29 -3.08
C TYR A 52 -0.64 12.13 -2.78
N PHE A 53 -0.07 11.98 -1.59
CA PHE A 53 1.23 12.57 -1.26
C PHE A 53 2.34 12.04 -2.17
N PHE A 54 2.33 10.73 -2.47
CA PHE A 54 3.36 10.16 -3.33
C PHE A 54 3.28 10.75 -4.74
N ASP A 55 2.08 10.91 -5.30
CA ASP A 55 1.90 11.57 -6.60
C ASP A 55 2.44 13.01 -6.59
N ALA A 56 2.27 13.72 -5.47
CA ALA A 56 2.82 15.07 -5.28
C ALA A 56 4.36 15.13 -5.24
N ASN A 57 5.01 13.99 -5.06
CA ASN A 57 6.46 13.82 -5.02
C ASN A 57 7.02 13.06 -6.23
N GLN A 58 6.20 12.54 -7.15
CA GLN A 58 6.67 11.81 -8.33
C GLN A 58 7.55 12.70 -9.21
N CYS A 59 8.70 12.20 -9.67
CA CYS A 59 9.68 12.92 -10.48
C CYS A 59 9.82 12.27 -11.87
N GLY A 60 10.28 13.02 -12.88
CA GLY A 60 10.56 12.51 -14.22
C GLY A 60 9.56 12.94 -15.29
N ALA A 61 9.40 12.12 -16.32
CA ALA A 61 8.68 12.45 -17.54
C ALA A 61 7.24 11.90 -17.63
N ASP A 62 6.77 11.24 -16.56
CA ASP A 62 5.42 10.68 -16.50
C ASP A 62 4.36 11.76 -16.28
N ASP A 63 3.15 11.51 -16.79
CA ASP A 63 1.97 12.28 -16.43
C ASP A 63 1.58 12.00 -14.96
N ASN A 64 0.82 12.92 -14.36
CA ASN A 64 0.49 12.89 -12.95
C ASN A 64 -1.02 13.02 -12.72
N VAL A 65 -1.53 12.40 -11.66
CA VAL A 65 -2.93 12.55 -11.23
C VAL A 65 -3.22 13.96 -10.70
N LEU A 66 -2.22 14.64 -10.15
CA LEU A 66 -2.37 16.01 -9.66
C LEU A 66 -2.19 17.01 -10.80
N THR A 67 -3.21 17.81 -11.09
CA THR A 67 -3.24 18.72 -12.25
C THR A 67 -2.20 19.85 -12.17
N TRP A 68 -1.65 20.08 -10.98
CA TRP A 68 -0.62 21.08 -10.71
C TRP A 68 0.80 20.50 -10.67
N ARG A 69 0.96 19.18 -10.81
CA ARG A 69 2.26 18.51 -11.00
C ARG A 69 2.46 18.23 -12.48
N GLY A 70 3.69 18.44 -12.95
CA GLY A 70 4.06 18.16 -14.34
C GLY A 70 5.39 17.41 -14.44
N LYS A 71 5.80 17.17 -15.68
CA LYS A 71 7.12 16.61 -15.98
C LYS A 71 8.21 17.51 -15.38
N CYS A 72 9.12 16.92 -14.62
CA CYS A 72 10.17 17.65 -13.92
C CYS A 72 11.48 16.88 -13.94
N HIS A 73 12.59 17.62 -13.90
CA HIS A 73 13.95 17.06 -13.95
C HIS A 73 14.13 16.01 -15.06
N THR A 74 13.48 16.21 -16.21
CA THR A 74 13.50 15.24 -17.33
C THR A 74 14.90 15.02 -17.88
N TYR A 75 15.79 16.00 -17.69
CA TYR A 75 17.22 15.91 -17.99
C TYR A 75 18.00 14.92 -17.11
N ASP A 76 17.43 14.42 -16.00
CA ASP A 76 17.98 13.27 -15.26
C ASP A 76 18.06 12.01 -16.17
N ALA A 77 17.34 11.97 -17.29
CA ALA A 77 17.41 10.89 -18.28
C ALA A 77 18.72 10.87 -19.09
N GLU A 78 19.48 11.97 -19.07
CA GLU A 78 20.74 12.13 -19.78
C GLU A 78 21.91 12.44 -18.83
N ALA A 79 21.84 11.96 -17.58
CA ALA A 79 22.87 12.23 -16.59
C ALA A 79 24.24 11.73 -17.07
N SER A 80 25.27 12.55 -16.90
CA SER A 80 26.61 12.27 -17.43
C SER A 80 27.42 11.34 -16.52
N LEU A 81 27.92 10.23 -17.07
CA LEU A 81 28.83 9.30 -16.39
C LEU A 81 30.18 9.94 -16.06
N SER A 82 30.61 10.95 -16.82
CA SER A 82 31.88 11.64 -16.56
C SER A 82 31.86 12.49 -15.27
N SER A 83 30.67 12.88 -14.82
CA SER A 83 30.45 13.61 -13.56
C SER A 83 29.87 12.73 -12.44
N ALA A 84 29.67 11.44 -12.69
CA ALA A 84 29.17 10.51 -11.70
C ALA A 84 30.18 10.35 -10.55
N LYS A 85 29.68 10.48 -9.32
CA LYS A 85 30.49 10.37 -8.10
C LYS A 85 30.38 8.96 -7.51
N GLY A 86 31.45 8.48 -6.90
CA GLY A 86 31.50 7.17 -6.24
C GLY A 86 31.75 5.94 -7.13
N LEU A 87 31.73 6.07 -8.46
CA LEU A 87 32.03 4.95 -9.36
C LEU A 87 33.53 4.71 -9.56
N SER A 88 33.95 3.45 -9.51
CA SER A 88 35.26 3.03 -10.01
C SER A 88 35.32 3.08 -11.55
N SER A 89 36.53 3.20 -12.12
CA SER A 89 36.70 3.21 -13.58
C SER A 89 36.18 1.93 -14.26
N SER A 90 36.24 0.79 -13.57
CA SER A 90 35.67 -0.47 -14.06
C SER A 90 34.14 -0.43 -14.11
N SER A 91 33.49 0.12 -13.08
CA SER A 91 32.03 0.26 -13.06
C SER A 91 31.55 1.23 -14.12
N VAL A 92 32.26 2.36 -14.33
CA VAL A 92 31.97 3.28 -15.43
C VAL A 92 32.03 2.56 -16.77
N ALA A 93 33.10 1.80 -17.04
CA ALA A 93 33.24 1.06 -18.29
C ALA A 93 32.13 0.02 -18.49
N ALA A 94 31.73 -0.67 -17.43
CA ALA A 94 30.66 -1.66 -17.47
C ALA A 94 29.28 -1.02 -17.73
N ILE A 95 28.97 0.10 -17.07
CA ILE A 95 27.72 0.84 -17.31
C ILE A 95 27.68 1.37 -18.75
N LYS A 96 28.79 1.94 -19.25
CA LYS A 96 28.88 2.37 -20.66
C LYS A 96 28.60 1.21 -21.61
N ALA A 97 29.18 0.03 -21.35
CA ALA A 97 28.95 -1.15 -22.17
C ALA A 97 27.48 -1.60 -22.13
N ALA A 98 26.84 -1.57 -20.95
CA ALA A 98 25.42 -1.88 -20.79
C ALA A 98 24.51 -0.88 -21.54
N ASN A 99 24.92 0.39 -21.61
CA ASN A 99 24.16 1.46 -22.27
C ASN A 99 24.57 1.70 -23.73
N GLY A 100 24.99 0.66 -24.46
CA GLY A 100 25.29 0.76 -25.88
C GLY A 100 26.49 1.66 -26.22
N GLY A 101 27.38 1.91 -25.26
CA GLY A 101 28.55 2.77 -25.40
C GLY A 101 28.30 4.26 -25.09
N LEU A 102 27.11 4.62 -24.61
CA LEU A 102 26.79 6.00 -24.26
C LEU A 102 27.52 6.47 -22.99
N ASP A 103 27.90 7.75 -22.99
CA ASP A 103 28.48 8.44 -21.83
C ASP A 103 27.43 8.99 -20.85
N THR A 104 26.16 8.66 -21.09
CA THR A 104 25.01 9.08 -20.28
C THR A 104 24.25 7.88 -19.70
N VAL A 105 23.51 8.13 -18.64
CA VAL A 105 22.64 7.17 -17.93
C VAL A 105 21.29 7.81 -17.67
N ASP A 106 20.23 7.00 -17.78
CA ASP A 106 18.91 7.41 -17.34
C ASP A 106 18.75 7.16 -15.83
N VAL A 107 18.68 8.25 -15.06
CA VAL A 107 18.30 8.24 -13.64
C VAL A 107 17.03 9.07 -13.41
N SER A 108 16.22 9.31 -14.43
CA SER A 108 14.91 9.94 -14.33
C SER A 108 13.86 9.01 -13.71
N GLY A 109 12.76 9.58 -13.21
CA GLY A 109 11.75 8.83 -12.47
C GLY A 109 12.00 8.87 -10.96
N GLY A 110 11.30 7.99 -10.25
CA GLY A 110 11.33 7.92 -8.79
C GLY A 110 10.58 9.08 -8.15
N TYR A 111 10.93 9.40 -6.91
CA TYR A 111 10.24 10.37 -6.09
C TYR A 111 11.22 11.34 -5.43
N HIS A 112 10.81 12.60 -5.30
CA HIS A 112 11.44 13.57 -4.40
C HIS A 112 11.24 13.16 -2.95
N ASP A 113 12.25 13.35 -2.13
CA ASP A 113 12.31 12.83 -0.76
C ASP A 113 11.29 13.46 0.19
N ALA A 114 11.23 14.79 0.19
CA ALA A 114 10.46 15.55 1.16
C ALA A 114 9.78 16.76 0.51
N GLY A 115 9.89 17.94 1.10
CA GLY A 115 9.56 19.20 0.44
C GLY A 115 10.60 19.72 -0.53
N ASP A 116 11.75 19.06 -0.61
CA ASP A 116 12.86 19.31 -1.53
C ASP A 116 12.74 18.49 -2.81
N HIS A 117 13.73 18.56 -3.69
CA HIS A 117 13.72 17.76 -4.92
C HIS A 117 14.94 16.83 -5.04
N LEU A 118 15.58 16.50 -3.92
CA LEU A 118 16.59 15.44 -3.87
C LEU A 118 15.89 14.08 -4.00
N LYS A 119 16.59 13.11 -4.59
CA LYS A 119 16.12 11.72 -4.65
C LYS A 119 17.10 10.86 -3.86
N PHE A 120 16.68 10.36 -2.71
CA PHE A 120 17.45 9.43 -1.88
C PHE A 120 16.87 8.02 -2.00
N SER A 121 17.67 7.05 -2.46
CA SER A 121 17.21 5.67 -2.57
C SER A 121 16.99 5.00 -1.20
N ASN A 122 17.65 5.51 -0.16
CA ASN A 122 17.46 5.09 1.23
C ASN A 122 16.00 5.31 1.70
N THR A 123 15.54 6.56 1.75
CA THR A 123 14.18 6.91 2.20
C THR A 123 13.10 6.44 1.24
N MET A 124 13.35 6.48 -0.07
CA MET A 124 12.43 5.95 -1.07
C MET A 124 12.26 4.43 -0.90
N GLY A 125 13.34 3.69 -0.70
CA GLY A 125 13.30 2.25 -0.46
C GLY A 125 12.60 1.90 0.86
N TYR A 126 12.89 2.65 1.93
CA TYR A 126 12.20 2.51 3.22
C TYR A 126 10.69 2.73 3.07
N SER A 127 10.29 3.82 2.42
CA SER A 127 8.87 4.15 2.20
C SER A 127 8.17 3.10 1.32
N CYS A 128 8.81 2.68 0.23
CA CYS A 128 8.30 1.62 -0.65
C CYS A 128 8.09 0.31 0.11
N THR A 129 9.06 -0.07 0.96
CA THR A 129 8.95 -1.26 1.82
C THR A 129 7.75 -1.13 2.77
N ASN A 130 7.54 0.03 3.39
CA ASN A 130 6.42 0.25 4.30
C ASN A 130 5.06 0.18 3.61
N LEU A 131 4.94 0.76 2.41
CA LEU A 131 3.75 0.66 1.56
C LEU A 131 3.47 -0.80 1.20
N ALA A 132 4.46 -1.52 0.69
CA ALA A 132 4.31 -2.94 0.32
C ALA A 132 4.01 -3.81 1.55
N TRP A 133 4.64 -3.54 2.69
CA TRP A 133 4.41 -4.26 3.94
C TRP A 133 3.01 -4.02 4.49
N SER A 134 2.52 -2.78 4.44
CA SER A 134 1.15 -2.48 4.87
C SER A 134 0.09 -3.25 4.09
N TYR A 135 0.31 -3.46 2.78
CA TYR A 135 -0.53 -4.31 1.93
C TYR A 135 -0.32 -5.79 2.17
N PHE A 136 0.93 -6.22 2.39
CA PHE A 136 1.24 -7.61 2.75
C PHE A 136 0.51 -8.06 4.03
N GLU A 137 0.45 -7.19 5.05
CA GLU A 137 -0.23 -7.49 6.32
C GLU A 137 -1.75 -7.33 6.24
N ASN A 138 -2.24 -6.35 5.45
CA ASN A 138 -3.64 -5.94 5.44
C ASN A 138 -4.12 -5.64 3.99
N PRO A 139 -4.15 -6.65 3.10
CA PRO A 139 -4.48 -6.41 1.69
C PRO A 139 -5.92 -5.93 1.51
N ASP A 140 -6.84 -6.39 2.35
CA ASP A 140 -8.26 -6.04 2.25
C ASP A 140 -8.53 -4.58 2.61
N SER A 141 -7.70 -3.95 3.46
CA SER A 141 -7.77 -2.51 3.72
C SER A 141 -7.63 -1.66 2.45
N TYR A 142 -6.82 -2.11 1.48
CA TYR A 142 -6.64 -1.43 0.20
C TYR A 142 -7.74 -1.78 -0.82
N LYS A 143 -8.20 -3.03 -0.84
CA LYS A 143 -9.28 -3.48 -1.73
C LYS A 143 -10.61 -2.82 -1.37
N GLU A 144 -11.00 -2.87 -0.10
CA GLU A 144 -12.28 -2.36 0.39
C GLU A 144 -12.37 -0.84 0.30
N THR A 145 -11.24 -0.14 0.38
CA THR A 145 -11.19 1.32 0.19
C THR A 145 -11.08 1.74 -1.28
N GLY A 146 -10.96 0.78 -2.20
CA GLY A 146 -10.71 1.02 -3.62
C GLY A 146 -9.44 1.82 -3.87
N SER A 147 -8.38 1.51 -3.13
CA SER A 147 -7.06 2.16 -3.21
C SER A 147 -5.93 1.22 -3.65
N GLU A 148 -6.25 -0.06 -3.90
CA GLU A 148 -5.28 -1.09 -4.35
C GLU A 148 -4.54 -0.67 -5.63
N ASP A 149 -5.25 -0.25 -6.68
CA ASP A 149 -4.62 0.12 -7.95
C ASP A 149 -3.68 1.33 -7.82
N HIS A 150 -4.07 2.31 -7.00
CA HIS A 150 -3.26 3.49 -6.69
C HIS A 150 -1.98 3.10 -5.92
N LEU A 151 -2.11 2.24 -4.92
CA LEU A 151 -0.96 1.71 -4.19
C LEU A 151 0.00 0.97 -5.13
N LEU A 152 -0.53 0.03 -5.93
CA LEU A 152 0.28 -0.76 -6.87
C LEU A 152 0.98 0.13 -7.89
N TYR A 153 0.32 1.17 -8.38
CA TYR A 153 0.94 2.19 -9.23
C TYR A 153 2.18 2.83 -8.56
N ILE A 154 2.04 3.28 -7.31
CA ILE A 154 3.15 3.92 -6.55
C ILE A 154 4.30 2.93 -6.34
N LEU A 155 4.00 1.71 -5.88
CA LEU A 155 4.99 0.66 -5.67
C LEU A 155 5.76 0.36 -6.95
N LYS A 156 5.05 0.23 -8.07
CA LYS A 156 5.68 0.01 -9.37
C LYS A 156 6.61 1.14 -9.75
N LYS A 157 6.20 2.41 -9.63
CA LYS A 157 7.02 3.56 -9.99
C LYS A 157 8.31 3.64 -9.17
N MET A 158 8.25 3.31 -7.87
CA MET A 158 9.45 3.22 -7.02
C MET A 158 10.36 2.05 -7.44
N CYS A 159 9.81 0.85 -7.62
CA CYS A 159 10.60 -0.33 -8.01
C CYS A 159 11.18 -0.22 -9.43
N ASP A 160 10.45 0.36 -10.37
CA ASP A 160 10.93 0.65 -11.72
C ASP A 160 12.14 1.58 -11.68
N TYR A 161 12.12 2.60 -10.84
CA TYR A 161 13.27 3.47 -10.60
C TYR A 161 14.45 2.69 -10.00
N PHE A 162 14.23 1.87 -8.97
CA PHE A 162 15.30 1.07 -8.36
C PHE A 162 15.98 0.12 -9.36
N MET A 163 15.19 -0.56 -10.20
CA MET A 163 15.71 -1.46 -11.24
C MET A 163 16.46 -0.68 -12.32
N LYS A 164 15.91 0.46 -12.77
CA LYS A 164 16.55 1.34 -13.75
C LYS A 164 17.95 1.80 -13.30
N VAL A 165 18.07 2.19 -12.03
CA VAL A 165 19.33 2.72 -11.51
C VAL A 165 20.30 1.65 -10.99
N THR A 166 20.00 0.36 -11.15
CA THR A 166 20.83 -0.77 -10.71
C THR A 166 21.37 -1.55 -11.90
N TYR A 167 22.68 -1.65 -12.03
CA TYR A 167 23.36 -2.38 -13.10
C TYR A 167 23.85 -3.72 -12.58
N LEU A 168 23.49 -4.79 -13.30
CA LEU A 168 23.88 -6.16 -12.98
C LEU A 168 24.87 -6.70 -14.03
N ASP A 169 25.76 -7.60 -13.63
CA ASP A 169 26.57 -8.39 -14.56
C ASP A 169 25.76 -9.56 -15.16
N ASP A 170 26.35 -10.28 -16.12
CA ASP A 170 25.72 -11.44 -16.77
C ASP A 170 25.40 -12.59 -15.80
N SER A 171 26.00 -12.58 -14.60
CA SER A 171 25.73 -13.55 -13.52
C SER A 171 24.67 -13.05 -12.54
N GLY A 172 24.10 -11.87 -12.77
CA GLY A 172 23.09 -11.25 -11.91
C GLY A 172 23.63 -10.61 -10.64
N ASN A 173 24.93 -10.33 -10.54
CA ASN A 173 25.50 -9.60 -9.41
C ASN A 173 25.50 -8.10 -9.67
N VAL A 174 25.29 -7.30 -8.64
CA VAL A 174 25.36 -5.84 -8.73
C VAL A 174 26.77 -5.38 -9.11
N ILE A 175 26.85 -4.63 -10.21
CA ILE A 175 28.02 -3.86 -10.62
C ILE A 175 28.04 -2.54 -9.86
N ALA A 176 26.95 -1.78 -9.97
CA ALA A 176 26.78 -0.48 -9.35
C ALA A 176 25.30 -0.07 -9.30
N PHE A 177 24.96 0.88 -8.43
CA PHE A 177 23.65 1.51 -8.40
C PHE A 177 23.71 2.98 -7.99
N CYS A 178 22.82 3.81 -8.52
CA CYS A 178 22.71 5.21 -8.12
C CYS A 178 21.91 5.31 -6.82
N TYR A 179 22.54 5.81 -5.74
CA TYR A 179 21.85 5.96 -4.45
C TYR A 179 21.30 7.36 -4.22
N MET A 180 21.79 8.39 -4.94
CA MET A 180 21.31 9.76 -4.80
C MET A 180 21.41 10.56 -6.10
N VAL A 181 20.40 11.41 -6.36
CA VAL A 181 20.39 12.39 -7.46
C VAL A 181 20.09 13.78 -6.92
N GLY A 182 20.91 14.76 -7.32
CA GLY A 182 20.91 16.13 -6.79
C GLY A 182 21.97 16.31 -5.69
N ASP A 183 22.19 17.55 -5.25
CA ASP A 183 23.11 17.90 -4.16
C ASP A 183 22.59 19.11 -3.36
N ASP A 184 23.36 19.57 -2.37
CA ASP A 184 23.02 20.67 -1.45
C ASP A 184 22.60 21.97 -2.16
N GLN A 185 22.88 22.15 -3.46
CA GLN A 185 22.36 23.29 -4.22
C GLN A 185 20.83 23.31 -4.23
N ASP A 186 20.18 22.14 -4.22
CA ASP A 186 18.72 22.01 -4.20
C ASP A 186 18.07 22.78 -3.05
N HIS A 187 18.70 22.76 -1.87
CA HIS A 187 18.18 23.43 -0.68
C HIS A 187 18.29 24.97 -0.74
N ASN A 188 19.05 25.49 -1.70
CA ASN A 188 19.12 26.92 -2.00
C ASN A 188 18.08 27.37 -3.02
N ILE A 189 17.30 26.45 -3.59
CA ILE A 189 16.30 26.71 -4.63
C ILE A 189 14.92 26.44 -4.05
N TRP A 190 14.05 27.44 -4.13
CA TRP A 190 12.64 27.30 -3.77
C TRP A 190 11.76 27.72 -4.92
N THR A 191 11.39 26.74 -5.74
CA THR A 191 10.54 26.88 -6.91
C THR A 191 9.78 25.58 -7.10
N ALA A 192 8.75 25.58 -7.94
CA ALA A 192 8.20 24.33 -8.46
C ALA A 192 9.29 23.49 -9.17
N PRO A 193 9.25 22.15 -9.10
CA PRO A 193 10.26 21.28 -9.71
C PRO A 193 10.28 21.37 -11.25
N GLU A 194 9.14 21.69 -11.87
CA GLU A 194 8.97 21.74 -13.33
C GLU A 194 9.76 22.89 -13.98
N VAL A 195 10.11 23.93 -13.22
CA VAL A 195 10.90 25.09 -13.72
C VAL A 195 12.38 25.02 -13.36
N GLN A 196 12.81 23.95 -12.69
CA GLN A 196 14.19 23.76 -12.29
C GLN A 196 15.07 23.35 -13.47
N THR A 197 16.25 23.95 -13.58
CA THR A 197 17.21 23.70 -14.66
C THR A 197 18.64 23.53 -14.14
N GLN A 198 18.83 23.50 -12.83
CA GLN A 198 20.14 23.32 -12.23
C GLN A 198 20.67 21.92 -12.54
N ASN A 199 22.00 21.82 -12.65
CA ASN A 199 22.66 20.53 -12.74
C ASN A 199 22.35 19.70 -11.49
N ARG A 200 22.06 18.40 -11.68
CA ARG A 200 21.74 17.47 -10.61
C ARG A 200 22.76 16.33 -10.62
N PRO A 201 23.85 16.41 -9.83
CA PRO A 201 24.86 15.36 -9.81
C PRO A 201 24.29 14.02 -9.36
N THR A 202 24.89 12.94 -9.85
CA THR A 202 24.50 11.57 -9.48
C THR A 202 25.58 10.94 -8.61
N TYR A 203 25.17 10.27 -7.54
CA TYR A 203 26.05 9.58 -6.61
C TYR A 203 25.75 8.09 -6.62
N TRP A 204 26.83 7.30 -6.74
CA TRP A 204 26.74 5.89 -7.04
C TRP A 204 27.53 5.04 -6.06
N ALA A 205 27.01 3.86 -5.82
CA ALA A 205 27.67 2.83 -5.05
C ALA A 205 28.14 1.69 -5.95
N ASP A 206 29.33 1.17 -5.64
CA ASP A 206 29.86 -0.06 -6.19
C ASP A 206 30.68 -0.81 -5.11
N ALA A 207 31.32 -1.92 -5.47
CA ALA A 207 32.11 -2.70 -4.51
C ALA A 207 33.24 -1.90 -3.80
N SER A 208 33.71 -0.80 -4.39
CA SER A 208 34.76 0.06 -3.83
C SER A 208 34.21 1.20 -2.97
N ASN A 209 32.98 1.64 -3.22
CA ASN A 209 32.25 2.66 -2.47
C ASN A 209 30.80 2.21 -2.19
N PRO A 210 30.57 1.20 -1.35
CA PRO A 210 29.24 0.65 -1.12
C PRO A 210 28.32 1.57 -0.30
N SER A 211 27.02 1.38 -0.45
CA SER A 211 25.95 2.02 0.32
C SER A 211 24.98 0.94 0.82
N VAL A 212 25.21 0.47 2.04
CA VAL A 212 24.39 -0.58 2.70
C VAL A 212 22.96 -0.10 2.98
N ASP A 213 22.79 1.19 3.27
CA ASP A 213 21.51 1.86 3.48
C ASP A 213 20.64 1.83 2.22
N ALA A 214 21.15 2.31 1.09
CA ALA A 214 20.39 2.25 -0.15
C ALA A 214 20.20 0.80 -0.63
N SER A 215 21.25 -0.02 -0.68
CA SER A 215 21.10 -1.41 -1.17
C SER A 215 20.15 -2.25 -0.31
N GLY A 216 20.22 -2.14 1.01
CA GLY A 216 19.37 -2.89 1.93
C GLY A 216 17.89 -2.49 1.81
N HIS A 217 17.60 -1.19 1.74
CA HIS A 217 16.23 -0.70 1.57
C HIS A 217 15.67 -0.95 0.16
N MET A 218 16.48 -0.83 -0.89
CA MET A 218 16.06 -1.18 -2.25
C MET A 218 15.77 -2.68 -2.36
N ALA A 219 16.61 -3.54 -1.76
CA ALA A 219 16.38 -4.98 -1.73
C ALA A 219 15.05 -5.33 -1.02
N ALA A 220 14.83 -4.78 0.18
CA ALA A 220 13.59 -4.98 0.93
C ALA A 220 12.36 -4.48 0.17
N ALA A 221 12.44 -3.30 -0.45
CA ALA A 221 11.35 -2.73 -1.24
C ALA A 221 10.96 -3.60 -2.43
N LEU A 222 11.95 -4.05 -3.21
CA LEU A 222 11.74 -4.92 -4.36
C LEU A 222 11.20 -6.30 -3.94
N ALA A 223 11.72 -6.87 -2.85
CA ALA A 223 11.25 -8.14 -2.31
C ALA A 223 9.78 -8.04 -1.84
N ALA A 224 9.44 -7.05 -1.01
CA ALA A 224 8.08 -6.84 -0.51
C ALA A 224 7.11 -6.53 -1.67
N THR A 225 7.51 -5.69 -2.63
CA THR A 225 6.70 -5.37 -3.81
C THR A 225 6.48 -6.59 -4.70
N SER A 226 7.46 -7.49 -4.82
CA SER A 226 7.29 -8.74 -5.58
C SER A 226 6.13 -9.59 -5.04
N LEU A 227 5.86 -9.53 -3.73
CA LEU A 227 4.72 -10.23 -3.12
C LEU A 227 3.40 -9.55 -3.48
N ALA A 228 3.33 -8.22 -3.41
CA ALA A 228 2.14 -7.46 -3.80
C ALA A 228 1.74 -7.69 -5.27
N PHE A 229 2.74 -7.89 -6.15
CA PHE A 229 2.53 -8.13 -7.57
C PHE A 229 2.41 -9.61 -7.94
N ARG A 230 2.68 -10.56 -7.04
CA ARG A 230 2.83 -11.98 -7.39
C ARG A 230 1.62 -12.54 -8.15
N ASP A 231 0.41 -12.21 -7.70
CA ASP A 231 -0.85 -12.68 -8.31
C ASP A 231 -1.41 -11.71 -9.37
N LYS A 232 -0.81 -10.52 -9.50
CA LYS A 232 -1.24 -9.46 -10.45
C LYS A 232 -0.40 -9.49 -11.73
N ASN A 233 0.90 -9.75 -11.60
CA ASN A 233 1.88 -9.84 -12.65
C ASN A 233 3.11 -10.63 -12.16
N ALA A 234 3.10 -11.94 -12.39
CA ALA A 234 4.16 -12.84 -11.93
C ALA A 234 5.54 -12.54 -12.56
N ASP A 235 5.58 -12.15 -13.84
CA ASP A 235 6.84 -11.83 -14.54
C ASP A 235 7.49 -10.56 -13.95
N TYR A 236 6.69 -9.55 -13.64
CA TYR A 236 7.17 -8.36 -12.93
C TYR A 236 7.63 -8.70 -11.52
N ALA A 237 6.87 -9.51 -10.79
CA ALA A 237 7.25 -9.98 -9.47
C ALA A 237 8.60 -10.73 -9.50
N ASP A 238 8.83 -11.60 -10.48
CA ASP A 238 10.11 -12.30 -10.66
C ASP A 238 11.24 -11.33 -11.03
N THR A 239 10.96 -10.29 -11.79
CA THR A 239 11.93 -9.25 -12.11
C THR A 239 12.32 -8.46 -10.86
N CYS A 240 11.34 -8.03 -10.04
CA CYS A 240 11.60 -7.40 -8.75
C CYS A 240 12.43 -8.31 -7.85
N LEU A 241 12.07 -9.59 -7.74
CA LEU A 241 12.77 -10.55 -6.89
C LEU A 241 14.20 -10.84 -7.37
N LYS A 242 14.45 -10.84 -8.69
CA LYS A 242 15.80 -10.92 -9.27
C LYS A 242 16.69 -9.78 -8.77
N TYR A 243 16.20 -8.54 -8.85
CA TYR A 243 16.95 -7.37 -8.40
C TYR A 243 17.08 -7.32 -6.87
N ALA A 244 16.03 -7.69 -6.13
CA ALA A 244 16.06 -7.78 -4.68
C ALA A 244 17.18 -8.72 -4.20
N ASN A 245 17.24 -9.93 -4.74
CA ASN A 245 18.27 -10.92 -4.42
C ASN A 245 19.68 -10.49 -4.85
N ALA A 246 19.81 -9.69 -5.91
CA ALA A 246 21.11 -9.16 -6.32
C ALA A 246 21.62 -8.09 -5.35
N LEU A 247 20.72 -7.20 -4.90
CA LEU A 247 21.01 -6.14 -3.95
C LEU A 247 21.26 -6.70 -2.54
N GLU A 248 20.47 -7.67 -2.08
CA GLU A 248 20.67 -8.36 -0.80
C GLU A 248 22.07 -9.00 -0.71
N LYS A 249 22.50 -9.74 -1.73
CA LYS A 249 23.87 -10.27 -1.84
C LYS A 249 24.94 -9.16 -1.82
N PHE A 250 24.67 -8.02 -2.43
CA PHE A 250 25.58 -6.87 -2.39
C PHE A 250 25.66 -6.29 -0.97
N THR A 251 24.52 -6.12 -0.31
CA THR A 251 24.40 -5.62 1.07
C THR A 251 25.15 -6.51 2.05
N GLU A 252 24.98 -7.84 1.96
CA GLU A 252 25.69 -8.81 2.80
C GLU A 252 27.20 -8.78 2.56
N LYS A 253 27.62 -8.71 1.29
CA LYS A 253 29.03 -8.76 0.89
C LYS A 253 29.79 -7.47 1.19
N TYR A 254 29.13 -6.32 1.13
CA TYR A 254 29.72 -5.00 1.31
C TYR A 254 28.97 -4.18 2.37
N PRO A 255 28.96 -4.60 3.65
CA PRO A 255 28.19 -3.98 4.73
C PRO A 255 28.88 -2.69 5.21
N LYS A 256 28.82 -1.64 4.39
CA LYS A 256 29.39 -0.31 4.65
C LYS A 256 28.50 0.76 4.03
N ALA A 257 28.36 1.88 4.74
CA ALA A 257 27.69 3.07 4.24
C ALA A 257 28.70 4.05 3.62
N THR A 258 28.23 4.83 2.66
CA THR A 258 28.92 6.01 2.13
C THR A 258 28.14 7.25 2.53
N TYR A 259 28.82 8.39 2.62
CA TYR A 259 28.21 9.68 3.00
C TYR A 259 28.46 10.76 1.95
N GLU A 260 29.05 10.38 0.82
CA GLU A 260 29.28 11.30 -0.29
C GLU A 260 27.91 11.77 -0.83
N GLY A 261 27.70 13.09 -0.92
CA GLY A 261 26.40 13.67 -1.27
C GLY A 261 25.35 13.65 -0.15
N ILE A 262 25.24 12.55 0.59
CA ILE A 262 24.24 12.39 1.67
C ILE A 262 24.50 13.35 2.84
N GLY A 263 25.77 13.61 3.17
CA GLY A 263 26.12 14.54 4.25
C GLY A 263 25.40 14.23 5.57
N SER A 264 24.75 15.24 6.14
CA SER A 264 23.97 15.12 7.38
C SER A 264 22.47 14.88 7.17
N TYR A 265 22.01 14.71 5.92
CA TYR A 265 20.58 14.52 5.64
C TYR A 265 20.10 13.15 6.13
N TYR A 266 20.70 12.09 5.59
CA TYR A 266 20.29 10.71 5.81
C TYR A 266 21.46 9.79 6.16
N SER A 267 22.27 10.18 7.15
CA SER A 267 23.44 9.39 7.56
C SER A 267 23.04 8.07 8.20
N CYS A 268 23.57 6.96 7.67
CA CYS A 268 23.36 5.62 8.19
C CYS A 268 24.06 5.38 9.55
N GLY A 269 23.27 5.25 10.61
CA GLY A 269 23.70 5.03 11.99
C GLY A 269 23.76 3.57 12.44
N ASN A 270 23.30 2.60 11.65
CA ASN A 270 23.50 1.16 11.89
C ASN A 270 23.62 0.43 10.54
N ILE A 271 24.49 -0.57 10.46
CA ILE A 271 24.77 -1.31 9.22
C ILE A 271 24.09 -2.68 9.27
N GLU A 272 24.20 -3.32 10.42
CA GLU A 272 23.76 -4.69 10.69
C GLU A 272 22.24 -4.85 10.50
N ASP A 273 21.47 -3.81 10.83
CA ASP A 273 20.02 -3.81 10.64
C ASP A 273 19.63 -3.85 9.16
N LYS A 274 20.36 -3.20 8.25
CA LYS A 274 20.08 -3.21 6.80
C LYS A 274 20.37 -4.58 6.19
N VAL A 275 21.45 -5.23 6.66
CA VAL A 275 21.79 -6.60 6.27
C VAL A 275 20.67 -7.54 6.72
N ALA A 276 20.27 -7.47 7.98
CA ALA A 276 19.20 -8.30 8.53
C ALA A 276 17.83 -8.06 7.85
N TRP A 277 17.52 -6.80 7.55
CA TRP A 277 16.26 -6.38 6.95
C TRP A 277 16.11 -6.86 5.51
N SER A 278 17.17 -6.71 4.69
CA SER A 278 17.17 -7.21 3.31
C SER A 278 17.12 -8.72 3.23
N ASP A 279 17.89 -9.43 4.07
CA ASP A 279 17.84 -10.90 4.19
C ASP A 279 16.44 -11.39 4.55
N LEU A 280 15.80 -10.81 5.57
CA LEU A 280 14.47 -11.23 6.03
C LEU A 280 13.42 -11.06 4.92
N TRP A 281 13.35 -9.89 4.29
CA TRP A 281 12.39 -9.65 3.21
C TRP A 281 12.63 -10.55 2.00
N CYS A 282 13.89 -10.74 1.59
CA CYS A 282 14.21 -11.66 0.50
C CYS A 282 13.86 -13.11 0.86
N ALA A 283 14.10 -13.54 2.11
CA ALA A 283 13.75 -14.89 2.56
C ALA A 283 12.23 -15.13 2.52
N ILE A 284 11.42 -14.15 2.93
CA ILE A 284 9.96 -14.20 2.86
C ILE A 284 9.50 -14.20 1.40
N ALA A 285 10.04 -13.32 0.56
CA ALA A 285 9.65 -13.17 -0.84
C ALA A 285 10.01 -14.41 -1.69
N ASN A 286 11.21 -14.96 -1.51
CA ASN A 286 11.66 -16.18 -2.18
C ASN A 286 10.85 -17.43 -1.80
N ASN A 287 10.07 -17.36 -0.73
CA ASN A 287 9.22 -18.44 -0.26
C ASN A 287 7.73 -18.02 -0.21
N ASN A 288 7.32 -17.22 -1.20
CA ASN A 288 5.93 -16.84 -1.49
C ASN A 288 5.19 -16.28 -0.28
N GLY A 289 5.82 -15.34 0.43
CA GLY A 289 5.21 -14.62 1.55
C GLY A 289 5.31 -15.38 2.87
N LYS A 290 6.06 -16.49 2.92
CA LYS A 290 6.26 -17.29 4.13
C LYS A 290 7.73 -17.35 4.49
N LEU A 291 8.05 -17.37 5.77
CA LEU A 291 9.41 -17.63 6.20
C LEU A 291 9.74 -19.13 6.09
N PRO A 292 10.87 -19.54 5.48
CA PRO A 292 11.25 -20.96 5.45
C PRO A 292 11.47 -21.52 6.87
N ASP A 293 11.07 -22.78 7.13
CA ASP A 293 11.29 -23.42 8.44
C ASP A 293 12.75 -23.39 8.89
N SER A 294 13.67 -23.52 7.92
CA SER A 294 15.12 -23.49 8.12
C SER A 294 15.67 -22.11 8.45
N TYR A 295 14.93 -21.03 8.18
CA TYR A 295 15.40 -19.67 8.43
C TYR A 295 15.67 -19.46 9.92
N GLN A 296 16.77 -18.78 10.24
CA GLN A 296 17.12 -18.41 11.61
C GLN A 296 17.38 -16.91 11.62
N ALA A 297 16.76 -16.20 12.57
CA ALA A 297 17.03 -14.79 12.75
C ALA A 297 18.52 -14.60 13.06
N GLN A 298 19.19 -13.76 12.27
CA GLN A 298 20.61 -13.48 12.46
C GLN A 298 20.87 -12.75 13.79
N TYR A 299 19.87 -11.97 14.24
CA TYR A 299 19.93 -11.13 15.42
C TYR A 299 18.76 -11.41 16.35
N THR A 300 19.06 -11.78 17.60
CA THR A 300 18.06 -11.98 18.66
C THR A 300 18.08 -10.80 19.62
N PRO A 301 16.93 -10.14 19.87
CA PRO A 301 16.84 -9.02 20.79
C PRO A 301 16.75 -9.44 22.25
N SER A 302 17.13 -8.52 23.13
CA SER A 302 16.90 -8.57 24.56
C SER A 302 17.02 -7.17 25.16
N ASN A 303 15.91 -6.45 25.28
CA ASN A 303 15.78 -5.14 25.93
C ASN A 303 16.64 -4.05 25.26
N GLY A 304 16.43 -3.84 23.97
CA GLY A 304 17.13 -2.85 23.15
C GLY A 304 18.54 -3.28 22.75
N VAL A 305 18.87 -4.56 22.90
CA VAL A 305 20.20 -5.11 22.60
C VAL A 305 20.08 -6.37 21.76
N TYR A 306 20.60 -6.31 20.54
CA TYR A 306 20.64 -7.40 19.58
C TYR A 306 21.96 -8.15 19.69
N ASN A 307 21.89 -9.48 19.83
CA ASN A 307 23.04 -10.39 20.03
C ASN A 307 23.99 -9.98 21.19
N GLY A 308 23.49 -9.21 22.15
CA GLY A 308 24.23 -8.77 23.34
C GLY A 308 25.27 -7.67 23.12
N SER A 309 25.40 -7.12 21.90
CA SER A 309 26.42 -6.11 21.58
C SER A 309 25.93 -4.96 20.69
N ILE A 310 24.80 -5.12 20.00
CA ILE A 310 24.25 -4.11 19.10
C ILE A 310 23.10 -3.42 19.83
N TYR A 311 23.30 -2.17 20.19
CA TYR A 311 22.31 -1.40 20.95
C TYR A 311 21.41 -0.63 20.00
N ASP A 312 20.10 -0.80 20.17
CA ASP A 312 19.10 0.06 19.56
C ASP A 312 18.03 0.43 20.58
N TYR A 313 18.08 1.69 21.00
CA TYR A 313 17.09 2.31 21.89
C TYR A 313 16.25 3.33 21.13
N TRP A 314 16.13 3.14 19.81
CA TRP A 314 15.44 4.04 18.93
C TRP A 314 14.24 3.36 18.27
N VAL A 315 13.34 4.19 17.75
CA VAL A 315 12.14 3.75 17.07
C VAL A 315 12.44 3.47 15.60
N TYR A 316 11.64 2.58 15.02
CA TYR A 316 11.67 2.20 13.62
C TYR A 316 11.65 3.43 12.70
N SER A 317 12.60 3.47 11.78
CA SER A 317 12.81 4.58 10.85
C SER A 317 13.68 4.16 9.66
N TRP A 318 13.82 5.06 8.68
CA TRP A 318 14.75 4.89 7.56
C TRP A 318 16.19 4.59 8.03
N ASP A 319 16.59 5.06 9.22
CA ASP A 319 17.92 4.78 9.79
C ASP A 319 17.98 3.56 10.70
N LYS A 320 16.89 3.19 11.38
CA LYS A 320 16.90 2.11 12.37
C LYS A 320 15.76 1.17 12.08
N VAL A 321 16.04 0.03 11.45
CA VAL A 321 14.99 -0.92 11.05
C VAL A 321 14.78 -2.08 12.02
N TRP A 322 15.47 -2.10 13.17
CA TRP A 322 15.39 -3.19 14.14
C TRP A 322 13.98 -3.46 14.67
N GLY A 323 13.22 -2.42 15.01
CA GLY A 323 11.84 -2.59 15.45
C GLY A 323 10.94 -3.18 14.35
N GLY A 324 11.18 -2.82 13.09
CA GLY A 324 10.52 -3.44 11.93
C GLY A 324 10.93 -4.89 11.73
N TYR A 325 12.23 -5.20 11.85
CA TYR A 325 12.76 -6.56 11.79
C TYR A 325 12.15 -7.46 12.87
N SER A 326 12.03 -6.94 14.11
CA SER A 326 11.35 -7.65 15.20
C SER A 326 9.85 -7.82 14.96
N ALA A 327 9.15 -6.79 14.49
CA ALA A 327 7.74 -6.87 14.15
C ALA A 327 7.46 -7.89 13.04
N LEU A 328 8.25 -7.86 11.96
CA LEU A 328 8.10 -8.77 10.83
C LEU A 328 8.41 -10.22 11.23
N LEU A 329 9.51 -10.49 11.94
CA LEU A 329 9.77 -11.84 12.45
C LEU A 329 8.66 -12.36 13.35
N TYR A 330 8.18 -11.51 14.26
CA TYR A 330 7.10 -11.87 15.16
C TYR A 330 5.80 -12.18 14.40
N SER A 331 5.47 -11.41 13.35
CA SER A 331 4.32 -11.67 12.49
C SER A 331 4.40 -13.00 11.73
N MET A 332 5.62 -13.44 11.36
CA MET A 332 5.82 -14.68 10.59
C MET A 332 5.66 -15.94 11.45
N ASP A 333 6.21 -15.93 12.67
CA ASP A 333 6.08 -17.04 13.61
C ASP A 333 6.18 -16.53 15.07
N PRO A 334 5.05 -16.17 15.69
CA PRO A 334 5.01 -15.62 17.04
C PRO A 334 5.57 -16.57 18.12
N GLN A 335 5.50 -17.88 17.87
CA GLN A 335 6.00 -18.88 18.82
C GLN A 335 7.53 -18.95 18.77
N LYS A 336 8.09 -19.09 17.57
CA LYS A 336 9.54 -19.16 17.35
C LYS A 336 10.24 -17.84 17.68
N TYR A 337 9.61 -16.70 17.37
CA TYR A 337 10.19 -15.36 17.53
C TYR A 337 9.59 -14.56 18.69
N SER A 338 9.12 -15.23 19.75
CA SER A 338 8.54 -14.60 20.94
C SER A 338 9.44 -13.55 21.63
N ALA A 339 10.77 -13.68 21.53
CA ALA A 339 11.71 -12.66 22.00
C ALA A 339 11.54 -11.33 21.25
N HIS A 340 11.22 -11.38 19.96
CA HIS A 340 10.95 -10.19 19.15
C HIS A 340 9.62 -9.53 19.54
N GLY A 341 8.58 -10.30 19.83
CA GLY A 341 7.33 -9.76 20.39
C GLY A 341 7.55 -9.07 21.76
N SER A 342 8.41 -9.66 22.60
CA SER A 342 8.80 -9.06 23.88
C SER A 342 9.58 -7.75 23.68
N GLU A 343 10.42 -7.69 22.65
CA GLU A 343 11.16 -6.48 22.27
C GLU A 343 10.24 -5.34 21.83
N LEU A 344 9.19 -5.63 21.05
CA LEU A 344 8.20 -4.60 20.67
C LEU A 344 7.57 -3.95 21.91
N VAL A 345 7.22 -4.76 22.91
CA VAL A 345 6.67 -4.26 24.18
C VAL A 345 7.71 -3.44 24.94
N PHE A 346 8.95 -3.93 25.01
CA PHE A 346 10.04 -3.20 25.64
C PHE A 346 10.25 -1.82 24.99
N ASP A 347 10.38 -1.77 23.67
CA ASP A 347 10.58 -0.53 22.92
C ASP A 347 9.41 0.44 23.14
N MET A 348 8.17 -0.06 23.06
CA MET A 348 7.00 0.75 23.32
C MET A 348 7.01 1.37 24.73
N ASP A 349 7.43 0.61 25.73
CA ASP A 349 7.52 1.04 27.12
C ASP A 349 8.68 2.03 27.37
N GLN A 350 9.82 1.85 26.69
CA GLN A 350 10.96 2.77 26.79
C GLN A 350 10.67 4.11 26.12
N LEU A 351 10.02 4.08 24.94
CA LEU A 351 9.72 5.27 24.15
C LEU A 351 8.61 6.12 24.80
N VAL A 352 7.68 5.49 25.53
CA VAL A 352 6.51 6.17 26.12
C VAL A 352 6.37 5.86 27.61
N GLY A 353 6.90 6.77 28.43
CA GLY A 353 6.86 6.66 29.90
C GLY A 353 5.48 6.93 30.53
N ASN A 354 4.55 7.55 29.81
CA ASN A 354 3.18 7.79 30.28
C ASN A 354 2.14 7.51 29.18
N LYS A 355 1.60 6.29 29.17
CA LYS A 355 0.56 5.82 28.23
C LYS A 355 -0.82 6.46 28.43
N ASN A 356 -0.98 7.36 29.40
CA ASN A 356 -2.21 8.14 29.58
C ASN A 356 -2.12 9.53 28.94
N GLN A 357 -1.00 9.87 28.28
CA GLN A 357 -0.90 11.11 27.50
C GLN A 357 -1.75 11.00 26.25
N ALA A 358 -2.39 12.10 25.86
CA ALA A 358 -3.21 12.15 24.65
C ALA A 358 -2.35 11.92 23.39
N TYR A 359 -1.12 12.43 23.37
CA TYR A 359 -0.18 12.26 22.27
C TYR A 359 1.17 11.78 22.77
N TYR A 360 1.77 10.85 22.03
CA TYR A 360 3.09 10.29 22.29
C TYR A 360 4.12 10.98 21.38
N PRO A 361 4.96 11.89 21.90
CA PRO A 361 5.97 12.60 21.13
C PRO A 361 7.22 11.73 20.93
N VAL A 362 7.08 10.66 20.15
CA VAL A 362 8.19 9.75 19.86
C VAL A 362 9.21 10.46 18.96
N GLY A 363 10.51 10.23 19.20
CA GLY A 363 11.59 10.68 18.31
C GLY A 363 12.03 12.15 18.44
N GLY A 364 11.66 12.84 19.53
CA GLY A 364 12.36 14.07 19.95
C GLY A 364 12.03 15.35 19.16
N GLY A 365 10.86 15.41 18.51
CA GLY A 365 10.28 16.64 17.95
C GLY A 365 10.48 16.87 16.45
N TRP A 366 11.39 16.14 15.79
CA TRP A 366 11.52 16.13 14.33
C TRP A 366 10.71 15.00 13.72
N GLY A 367 9.68 15.30 12.93
CA GLY A 367 8.85 14.26 12.32
C GLY A 367 8.22 13.36 13.37
N ALA A 368 7.70 13.95 14.44
CA ALA A 368 7.14 13.22 15.57
C ALA A 368 5.97 12.32 15.13
N SER A 369 5.14 12.78 14.19
CA SER A 369 4.04 11.99 13.64
C SER A 369 4.52 10.72 12.93
N ARG A 370 5.64 10.76 12.20
CA ARG A 370 6.24 9.58 11.55
C ARG A 370 6.64 8.53 12.58
N TYR A 371 7.33 8.96 13.63
CA TYR A 371 7.76 8.07 14.70
C TYR A 371 6.59 7.55 15.55
N ASN A 372 5.57 8.38 15.73
CA ASN A 372 4.33 7.98 16.37
C ASN A 372 3.64 6.87 15.54
N CYS A 373 3.51 7.02 14.22
CA CYS A 373 2.97 5.96 13.35
C CYS A 373 3.82 4.68 13.38
N ALA A 374 5.15 4.80 13.39
CA ALA A 374 6.04 3.65 13.56
C ALA A 374 5.82 2.91 14.89
N TRP A 375 5.60 3.65 15.99
CA TRP A 375 5.23 3.08 17.29
C TRP A 375 3.85 2.40 17.24
N GLN A 376 2.88 2.98 16.54
CA GLN A 376 1.56 2.37 16.35
C GLN A 376 1.66 1.02 15.64
N MET A 377 2.54 0.88 14.65
CA MET A 377 2.78 -0.40 13.98
C MET A 377 3.23 -1.49 14.98
N TYR A 378 4.07 -1.17 15.97
CA TYR A 378 4.45 -2.13 17.01
C TYR A 378 3.24 -2.60 17.82
N ALA A 379 2.39 -1.64 18.21
CA ALA A 379 1.20 -1.90 19.00
C ALA A 379 0.21 -2.80 18.24
N LEU A 380 -0.07 -2.47 16.97
CA LEU A 380 -0.95 -3.23 16.08
C LEU A 380 -0.41 -4.63 15.82
N THR A 381 0.89 -4.77 15.52
CA THR A 381 1.52 -6.07 15.31
C THR A 381 1.42 -6.93 16.56
N TYR A 382 1.78 -6.38 17.73
CA TYR A 382 1.74 -7.14 18.97
C TYR A 382 0.31 -7.57 19.34
N ALA A 383 -0.68 -6.69 19.15
CA ALA A 383 -2.09 -7.01 19.38
C ALA A 383 -2.60 -8.13 18.44
N LYS A 384 -2.29 -8.04 17.15
CA LYS A 384 -2.71 -9.01 16.12
C LYS A 384 -2.21 -10.43 16.42
N TYR A 385 -0.98 -10.55 16.90
CA TYR A 385 -0.32 -11.85 17.09
C TYR A 385 -0.23 -12.32 18.56
N THR A 386 -0.79 -11.56 19.51
CA THR A 386 -0.87 -11.94 20.94
C THR A 386 -2.30 -11.89 21.47
N SER A 387 -2.87 -13.04 21.83
CA SER A 387 -4.24 -13.10 22.37
C SER A 387 -4.43 -12.26 23.65
N GLY A 388 -5.56 -11.54 23.72
CA GLY A 388 -5.96 -10.76 24.90
C GLY A 388 -5.18 -9.44 25.08
N GLN A 389 -4.63 -8.89 23.99
CA GLN A 389 -3.83 -7.66 24.01
C GLN A 389 -4.48 -6.50 23.24
N ASP A 390 -5.81 -6.48 23.12
CA ASP A 390 -6.57 -5.47 22.37
C ASP A 390 -6.30 -4.01 22.81
N LYS A 391 -5.88 -3.80 24.06
CA LYS A 391 -5.44 -2.49 24.57
C LYS A 391 -4.35 -1.82 23.70
N TYR A 392 -3.54 -2.60 22.98
CA TYR A 392 -2.52 -2.04 22.09
C TYR A 392 -3.14 -1.50 20.78
N ASN A 393 -4.24 -2.11 20.30
CA ASN A 393 -5.06 -1.51 19.24
C ASN A 393 -5.67 -0.19 19.72
N GLU A 394 -6.18 -0.14 20.96
CA GLU A 394 -6.73 1.08 21.56
C GLU A 394 -5.67 2.19 21.69
N TYR A 395 -4.43 1.83 22.05
CA TYR A 395 -3.31 2.78 22.07
C TYR A 395 -3.01 3.32 20.68
N ALA A 396 -2.94 2.45 19.66
CA ALA A 396 -2.72 2.88 18.29
C ALA A 396 -3.84 3.80 17.79
N GLN A 397 -5.10 3.40 18.03
CA GLN A 397 -6.30 4.19 17.71
C GLN A 397 -6.23 5.57 18.34
N GLY A 398 -5.97 5.67 19.66
CA GLY A 398 -5.91 6.97 20.33
C GLY A 398 -4.85 7.91 19.73
N GLN A 399 -3.72 7.37 19.27
CA GLN A 399 -2.69 8.15 18.61
C GLN A 399 -3.06 8.55 17.18
N MET A 400 -3.66 7.67 16.39
CA MET A 400 -4.13 8.01 15.06
C MET A 400 -5.29 8.99 15.10
N ASP A 401 -6.26 8.81 15.99
CA ASP A 401 -7.37 9.74 16.18
C ASP A 401 -6.83 11.13 16.53
N TYR A 402 -5.81 11.21 17.40
CA TYR A 402 -5.12 12.48 17.68
C TYR A 402 -4.54 13.11 16.41
N LEU A 403 -3.84 12.31 15.59
CA LEU A 403 -3.26 12.78 14.32
C LEU A 403 -4.31 13.21 13.30
N LEU A 404 -5.46 12.55 13.26
CA LEU A 404 -6.58 12.87 12.36
C LEU A 404 -7.50 13.96 12.90
N GLY A 405 -7.23 14.42 14.12
CA GLY A 405 -7.67 15.72 14.63
C GLY A 405 -8.44 15.69 15.95
N ASN A 406 -8.58 14.52 16.58
CA ASN A 406 -9.07 14.38 17.97
C ASN A 406 -8.02 14.88 18.97
N ASN A 407 -7.73 16.17 18.88
CA ASN A 407 -6.76 16.88 19.70
C ASN A 407 -7.31 18.25 20.12
N PRO A 408 -6.71 18.93 21.10
CA PRO A 408 -7.22 20.20 21.62
C PRO A 408 -7.32 21.33 20.57
N ALA A 409 -6.63 21.20 19.44
CA ALA A 409 -6.69 22.16 18.33
C ALA A 409 -7.76 21.81 17.28
N ASN A 410 -8.46 20.67 17.41
CA ASN A 410 -9.37 20.12 16.41
C ASN A 410 -8.78 20.16 15.00
N ARG A 411 -7.52 19.72 14.88
CA ARG A 411 -6.70 19.88 13.67
C ARG A 411 -6.17 18.53 13.21
N SER A 412 -6.50 18.13 11.99
CA SER A 412 -5.82 17.02 11.33
C SER A 412 -4.40 17.40 10.96
N TYR A 413 -3.46 16.48 11.20
CA TYR A 413 -2.09 16.52 10.71
C TYR A 413 -1.91 15.70 9.41
N LEU A 414 -3.01 15.13 8.89
CA LEU A 414 -3.12 14.62 7.53
C LEU A 414 -3.77 15.70 6.66
N ILE A 415 -3.02 16.30 5.74
CA ILE A 415 -3.48 17.41 4.90
C ILE A 415 -4.63 16.96 4.00
N GLY A 416 -5.68 17.77 3.90
CA GLY A 416 -6.89 17.46 3.13
C GLY A 416 -7.86 16.49 3.82
N PHE A 417 -7.58 16.07 5.05
CA PHE A 417 -8.48 15.28 5.86
C PHE A 417 -9.14 16.15 6.95
N GLY A 418 -10.47 16.04 7.08
CA GLY A 418 -11.26 16.88 7.98
C GLY A 418 -11.33 18.36 7.56
N ASP A 419 -11.92 19.19 8.40
CA ASP A 419 -12.21 20.61 8.07
C ASP A 419 -11.06 21.58 8.43
N SER A 420 -10.02 21.11 9.11
CA SER A 420 -8.93 21.93 9.66
C SER A 420 -7.62 21.17 9.65
N TYR A 421 -6.65 21.66 8.88
CA TYR A 421 -5.31 21.10 8.74
C TYR A 421 -4.29 22.23 8.46
N PRO A 422 -2.98 21.99 8.70
CA PRO A 422 -1.93 22.98 8.42
C PRO A 422 -1.98 23.55 7.01
N GLN A 423 -1.71 24.85 6.87
CA GLN A 423 -1.75 25.56 5.59
C GLN A 423 -0.37 26.05 5.13
N HIS A 424 0.63 26.09 6.02
CA HIS A 424 1.96 26.63 5.74
C HIS A 424 2.99 25.48 5.71
N ILE A 425 2.85 24.61 4.72
CA ILE A 425 3.68 23.40 4.56
C ILE A 425 5.06 23.73 3.98
N HIS A 426 6.08 23.01 4.45
CA HIS A 426 7.44 23.05 3.88
C HIS A 426 7.51 22.15 2.64
N HIS A 427 6.83 22.52 1.55
CA HIS A 427 6.82 21.72 0.32
C HIS A 427 6.90 22.62 -0.91
N ARG A 428 8.00 22.56 -1.67
CA ARG A 428 8.31 23.51 -2.77
C ARG A 428 7.26 23.51 -3.87
N ALA A 429 6.81 22.34 -4.31
CA ALA A 429 5.85 22.21 -5.40
C ALA A 429 4.45 22.75 -5.01
N ALA A 430 4.02 22.48 -3.77
CA ALA A 430 2.70 22.88 -3.28
C ALA A 430 2.66 24.29 -2.70
N ASN A 431 3.80 24.80 -2.22
CA ASN A 431 3.96 26.12 -1.64
C ASN A 431 5.12 26.90 -2.27
N PRO A 432 5.10 27.17 -3.59
CA PRO A 432 6.21 27.85 -4.27
C PRO A 432 6.42 29.29 -3.77
N ASP A 433 5.42 29.90 -3.14
CA ASP A 433 5.46 31.28 -2.66
C ASP A 433 5.97 31.42 -1.21
N LYS A 434 6.26 30.31 -0.51
CA LYS A 434 6.67 30.27 0.92
C LYS A 434 5.71 30.97 1.88
N ASP A 435 4.41 30.92 1.60
CA ASP A 435 3.37 31.49 2.46
C ASP A 435 2.32 30.41 2.74
N THR A 436 1.05 30.69 2.43
CA THR A 436 -0.02 29.70 2.40
C THR A 436 0.18 28.80 1.20
N ALA A 437 0.08 27.48 1.38
CA ALA A 437 0.19 26.52 0.30
C ALA A 437 -0.75 26.91 -0.86
N LYS A 438 -0.19 27.00 -2.06
CA LYS A 438 -0.93 27.33 -3.27
C LYS A 438 -1.84 26.18 -3.70
N TYR A 439 -1.38 24.95 -3.47
CA TYR A 439 -2.11 23.73 -3.76
C TYR A 439 -2.30 22.93 -2.48
N ILE A 440 -3.45 22.27 -2.34
CA ILE A 440 -3.69 21.35 -1.24
C ILE A 440 -2.85 20.09 -1.49
N LEU A 441 -1.95 19.80 -0.57
CA LEU A 441 -1.09 18.61 -0.62
C LEU A 441 -1.83 17.40 -0.02
N TYR A 442 -2.90 16.96 -0.68
CA TYR A 442 -3.81 15.91 -0.20
C TYR A 442 -3.07 14.66 0.29
N GLY A 443 -3.54 14.10 1.42
CA GLY A 443 -3.01 12.86 1.96
C GLY A 443 -1.68 12.97 2.69
N THR A 444 -1.20 14.17 2.97
CA THR A 444 0.16 14.33 3.49
C THR A 444 0.22 14.32 5.00
N LEU A 445 1.03 13.43 5.57
CA LEU A 445 1.36 13.48 6.99
C LEU A 445 2.51 14.46 7.22
N VAL A 446 2.21 15.60 7.84
CA VAL A 446 3.26 16.54 8.27
C VAL A 446 4.03 15.99 9.48
N GLY A 447 5.20 16.54 9.78
CA GLY A 447 5.96 16.16 10.97
C GLY A 447 5.21 16.27 12.30
N GLY A 448 4.21 17.15 12.35
CA GLY A 448 3.17 17.16 13.37
C GLY A 448 3.63 17.68 14.74
N PRO A 449 2.89 17.37 15.81
CA PRO A 449 3.14 18.01 17.10
C PRO A 449 4.52 17.68 17.68
N THR A 450 5.24 18.70 18.13
CA THR A 450 6.64 18.57 18.58
C THR A 450 6.78 18.08 20.03
N ASP A 451 5.68 18.03 20.79
CA ASP A 451 5.66 17.59 22.18
C ASP A 451 4.32 16.95 22.58
N ALA A 452 4.27 16.38 23.79
CA ALA A 452 3.08 15.71 24.33
C ALA A 452 1.87 16.63 24.58
N ASN A 453 2.05 17.96 24.54
CA ASN A 453 0.97 18.92 24.71
C ASN A 453 0.29 19.27 23.37
N GLY A 454 0.83 18.78 22.25
CA GLY A 454 0.31 19.10 20.92
C GLY A 454 0.88 20.38 20.33
N SER A 455 2.03 20.88 20.81
CA SER A 455 2.63 22.10 20.27
C SER A 455 2.90 21.94 18.77
N TYR A 456 2.39 22.86 17.97
CA TYR A 456 2.58 22.88 16.52
C TYR A 456 2.63 24.32 16.03
N ASP A 457 3.66 24.64 15.23
CA ASP A 457 3.83 25.93 14.59
C ASP A 457 3.56 25.79 13.09
N ASP A 458 2.40 26.28 12.64
CA ASP A 458 1.99 26.23 11.23
C ASP A 458 2.71 27.34 10.45
N ASN A 459 3.99 27.10 10.18
CA ASN A 459 4.87 27.99 9.47
C ASN A 459 5.79 27.21 8.53
N THR A 460 5.89 27.64 7.28
CA THR A 460 6.73 27.01 6.25
C THR A 460 8.19 26.87 6.70
N ASN A 461 8.71 27.76 7.55
CA ASN A 461 10.09 27.68 8.04
C ASN A 461 10.25 26.84 9.31
N SER A 462 9.15 26.34 9.90
CA SER A 462 9.16 25.44 11.06
C SER A 462 9.24 23.98 10.60
N TYR A 463 10.23 23.70 9.76
CA TYR A 463 10.40 22.45 9.03
C TYR A 463 10.45 21.20 9.94
N SER A 464 10.82 21.32 11.21
CA SER A 464 10.73 20.18 12.15
C SER A 464 9.32 19.59 12.31
N CYS A 465 8.26 20.40 12.08
CA CYS A 465 6.87 19.98 12.20
C CYS A 465 6.02 20.18 10.93
N THR A 466 6.42 21.06 10.01
CA THR A 466 5.69 21.31 8.75
C THR A 466 6.26 20.58 7.53
N GLU A 467 7.41 19.92 7.66
CA GLU A 467 7.99 19.05 6.62
C GLU A 467 7.15 17.78 6.44
N PRO A 468 6.81 17.44 5.19
CA PRO A 468 6.40 16.09 4.81
C PRO A 468 7.55 15.31 4.18
N ALA A 469 7.51 13.98 4.24
CA ALA A 469 8.51 13.14 3.56
C ALA A 469 7.96 11.76 3.20
N LEU A 470 8.60 11.12 2.21
CA LEU A 470 8.30 9.74 1.78
C LEU A 470 8.23 8.79 2.97
N ASP A 471 9.20 8.86 3.89
CA ASP A 471 9.27 7.99 5.05
C ASP A 471 8.15 8.27 6.08
N TYR A 472 7.58 9.49 6.09
CA TYR A 472 6.49 9.85 7.01
C TYR A 472 5.20 9.19 6.58
N ASN A 473 4.84 9.37 5.31
CA ASN A 473 3.65 8.75 4.71
C ASN A 473 3.80 7.22 4.61
N GLY A 474 5.02 6.70 4.46
CA GLY A 474 5.27 5.25 4.55
C GLY A 474 4.89 4.69 5.93
N CYS A 475 5.34 5.30 7.02
CA CYS A 475 4.93 4.91 8.37
C CYS A 475 3.43 5.09 8.62
N PHE A 476 2.85 6.17 8.07
CA PHE A 476 1.41 6.40 8.14
C PHE A 476 0.62 5.25 7.53
N ALA A 477 1.01 4.78 6.33
CA ALA A 477 0.36 3.68 5.62
C ALA A 477 0.35 2.38 6.46
N LEU A 478 1.48 2.03 7.10
CA LEU A 478 1.56 0.88 8.02
C LEU A 478 0.54 0.97 9.16
N ALA A 479 0.43 2.14 9.79
CA ALA A 479 -0.48 2.33 10.91
C ALA A 479 -1.95 2.36 10.47
N ILE A 480 -2.28 3.16 9.45
CA ILE A 480 -3.66 3.39 9.03
C ILE A 480 -4.29 2.15 8.37
N ALA A 481 -3.52 1.38 7.59
CA ALA A 481 -4.00 0.13 7.00
C ALA A 481 -4.31 -0.92 8.07
N GLY A 482 -3.47 -1.01 9.12
CA GLY A 482 -3.71 -1.90 10.25
C GLY A 482 -4.90 -1.45 11.11
N LEU A 483 -5.07 -0.14 11.34
CA LEU A 483 -6.23 0.39 12.05
C LEU A 483 -7.53 0.18 11.27
N TYR A 484 -7.51 0.34 9.94
CA TYR A 484 -8.65 -0.02 9.10
C TYR A 484 -8.98 -1.52 9.20
N ALA A 485 -7.98 -2.40 9.20
CA ALA A 485 -8.22 -3.83 9.35
C ALA A 485 -8.88 -4.19 10.70
N VAL A 486 -8.60 -3.44 11.76
CA VAL A 486 -9.19 -3.66 13.09
C VAL A 486 -10.57 -3.00 13.24
N TYR A 487 -10.74 -1.79 12.73
CA TYR A 487 -11.87 -0.92 13.07
C TYR A 487 -12.75 -0.51 11.87
N GLY A 488 -12.34 -0.83 10.65
CA GLY A 488 -12.97 -0.40 9.41
C GLY A 488 -12.89 1.11 9.18
N GLY A 489 -13.85 1.63 8.42
CA GLY A 489 -14.02 3.06 8.20
C GLY A 489 -14.69 3.38 6.86
N SER A 490 -15.33 4.54 6.79
CA SER A 490 -15.89 5.10 5.56
C SER A 490 -14.79 5.57 4.61
N THR A 491 -15.09 5.58 3.31
CA THR A 491 -14.31 6.27 2.25
C THR A 491 -15.07 7.43 1.62
N THR A 492 -16.25 7.77 2.16
CA THR A 492 -17.20 8.71 1.53
C THR A 492 -16.63 10.12 1.49
N ALA A 493 -15.96 10.57 2.55
CA ALA A 493 -15.43 11.94 2.62
C ALA A 493 -14.23 12.09 1.68
N ALA A 494 -13.34 11.09 1.63
CA ALA A 494 -12.22 11.05 0.69
C ALA A 494 -12.71 11.01 -0.75
N GLN A 495 -13.68 10.15 -1.08
CA GLN A 495 -14.28 10.10 -2.42
C GLN A 495 -14.88 11.45 -2.82
N SER A 496 -15.59 12.10 -1.90
CA SER A 496 -16.19 13.42 -2.15
C SER A 496 -15.13 14.50 -2.34
N ALA A 497 -14.08 14.51 -1.51
CA ALA A 497 -12.96 15.44 -1.63
C ALA A 497 -12.21 15.25 -2.96
N ILE A 498 -11.91 14.00 -3.32
CA ILE A 498 -11.24 13.64 -4.58
C ILE A 498 -12.08 14.06 -5.79
N ALA A 499 -13.36 13.70 -5.82
CA ALA A 499 -14.25 13.97 -6.94
C ALA A 499 -14.53 15.48 -7.14
N SER A 500 -14.42 16.29 -6.09
CA SER A 500 -14.66 17.74 -6.13
C SER A 500 -13.39 18.58 -6.28
N ALA A 501 -12.21 18.00 -6.11
CA ALA A 501 -10.94 18.69 -6.21
C ALA A 501 -10.56 18.96 -7.66
N SER A 502 -10.45 20.23 -8.04
CA SER A 502 -9.92 20.63 -9.36
C SER A 502 -8.43 20.28 -9.55
N GLU A 503 -7.74 20.07 -8.44
CA GLU A 503 -6.36 19.70 -8.32
C GLU A 503 -6.10 18.22 -8.61
N ILE A 504 -7.15 17.39 -8.70
CA ILE A 504 -7.07 15.95 -8.97
C ILE A 504 -7.75 15.67 -10.32
N ASN A 505 -7.01 15.07 -11.24
CA ASN A 505 -7.52 14.64 -12.53
C ASN A 505 -8.38 13.38 -12.36
N SER A 506 -9.70 13.54 -12.46
CA SER A 506 -10.66 12.43 -12.35
C SER A 506 -10.53 11.37 -13.43
N ASP A 507 -9.91 11.71 -14.56
CA ASP A 507 -9.74 10.82 -15.70
C ASP A 507 -8.40 10.04 -15.64
N PHE A 508 -7.58 10.31 -14.62
CA PHE A 508 -6.32 9.61 -14.43
C PHE A 508 -6.57 8.16 -14.03
N VAL A 509 -5.96 7.23 -14.76
CA VAL A 509 -6.05 5.79 -14.48
C VAL A 509 -4.73 5.33 -13.87
N PHE A 510 -4.79 4.84 -12.64
CA PHE A 510 -3.65 4.21 -11.97
C PHE A 510 -3.33 2.85 -12.59
N SER A 511 -2.63 2.86 -13.73
CA SER A 511 -2.20 1.64 -14.42
C SER A 511 -0.83 1.18 -13.94
N TYR A 512 -0.76 -0.05 -13.45
CA TYR A 512 0.49 -0.69 -13.05
C TYR A 512 0.99 -1.74 -14.06
N GLY A 513 0.32 -1.88 -15.22
CA GLY A 513 0.77 -2.52 -16.47
C GLY A 513 1.56 -3.85 -16.45
N SER A 514 2.01 -4.28 -17.63
CA SER A 514 2.83 -5.49 -17.83
C SER A 514 4.31 -5.22 -18.13
N GLU A 515 4.68 -3.96 -18.38
CA GLU A 515 6.03 -3.60 -18.84
C GLU A 515 7.06 -3.60 -17.71
N THR A 516 8.17 -4.29 -17.96
CA THR A 516 9.36 -4.33 -17.10
C THR A 516 10.40 -3.33 -17.62
N PRO A 517 10.88 -2.38 -16.78
CA PRO A 517 11.98 -1.52 -17.19
C PRO A 517 13.27 -2.33 -17.34
N GLN A 518 14.01 -2.09 -18.41
CA GLN A 518 15.37 -2.58 -18.59
C GLN A 518 16.34 -1.42 -18.37
N PRO A 519 17.49 -1.63 -17.69
CA PRO A 519 18.57 -0.65 -17.70
C PRO A 519 18.99 -0.38 -19.15
N GLY A 520 19.03 0.89 -19.54
CA GLY A 520 19.72 1.32 -20.77
C GLY A 520 18.93 1.30 -22.09
N THR A 521 17.61 1.08 -22.11
CA THR A 521 16.83 1.36 -23.33
C THR A 521 16.40 2.82 -23.37
N THR A 522 17.12 3.63 -24.14
CA THR A 522 16.70 4.99 -24.49
C THR A 522 15.42 4.89 -25.32
N THR A 523 14.25 5.11 -24.73
CA THR A 523 13.07 5.47 -25.53
C THR A 523 13.33 6.88 -26.03
N THR A 524 13.77 7.00 -27.28
CA THR A 524 13.98 8.29 -27.91
C THR A 524 12.60 8.90 -28.21
N GLU A 525 11.98 9.56 -27.23
CA GLU A 525 10.92 10.52 -27.55
C GLU A 525 11.57 11.70 -28.26
N GLN A 526 11.51 11.65 -29.60
CA GLN A 526 11.98 12.70 -30.48
C GLN A 526 11.12 13.96 -30.25
N THR A 527 11.55 14.81 -29.31
CA THR A 527 10.97 16.13 -29.11
C THR A 527 11.31 16.96 -30.34
N THR A 528 10.35 17.07 -31.27
CA THR A 528 10.50 17.85 -32.49
C THR A 528 10.32 19.33 -32.16
N THR A 529 11.41 19.99 -31.75
CA THR A 529 11.44 21.45 -31.67
C THR A 529 11.51 22.02 -33.08
N THR A 530 10.42 22.62 -33.54
CA THR A 530 10.36 23.28 -34.85
C THR A 530 11.24 24.53 -34.81
N THR A 531 12.34 24.53 -35.55
CA THR A 531 13.04 25.75 -35.97
C THR A 531 13.20 25.69 -37.48
N GLU A 532 12.58 26.65 -38.18
CA GLU A 532 12.73 26.81 -39.62
C GLU A 532 14.20 27.15 -39.96
N GLU A 533 14.85 26.29 -40.75
CA GLU A 533 15.84 26.74 -41.72
C GLU A 533 15.93 25.78 -42.90
N THR A 534 15.99 26.36 -44.10
CA THR A 534 15.88 25.70 -45.40
C THR A 534 17.25 25.31 -45.94
N THR A 535 17.56 24.02 -46.20
CA THR A 535 18.29 23.58 -47.43
C THR A 535 18.41 22.03 -47.60
N THR A 536 17.80 21.55 -48.68
CA THR A 536 18.21 20.54 -49.70
C THR A 536 19.20 19.36 -49.40
N THR A 537 18.62 18.16 -49.35
CA THR A 537 18.97 16.85 -49.99
C THR A 537 20.35 16.20 -49.81
N THR A 538 20.39 14.94 -49.32
CA THR A 538 20.87 13.72 -50.04
C THR A 538 20.46 12.46 -49.25
N GLU A 539 19.79 11.52 -49.92
CA GLU A 539 19.38 10.20 -49.41
C GLU A 539 20.59 9.25 -49.28
N GLU A 540 20.64 8.48 -48.19
CA GLU A 540 21.32 7.19 -48.18
C GLU A 540 20.46 6.20 -47.36
N SER A 541 19.81 5.27 -48.06
CA SER A 541 18.97 4.23 -47.48
C SER A 541 19.83 3.09 -46.93
N THR A 542 19.78 2.88 -45.62
CA THR A 542 20.13 1.59 -45.00
C THR A 542 18.86 0.99 -44.40
N VAL A 543 18.32 -0.03 -45.08
CA VAL A 543 17.16 -0.81 -44.62
C VAL A 543 17.62 -1.73 -43.49
N THR A 544 17.30 -1.36 -42.25
CA THR A 544 17.20 -2.31 -41.14
C THR A 544 15.80 -2.91 -41.19
N THR A 545 15.70 -4.20 -41.53
CA THR A 545 14.45 -4.96 -41.41
C THR A 545 14.06 -5.04 -39.94
N GLU A 546 13.07 -4.24 -39.55
CA GLU A 546 12.35 -4.40 -38.28
C GLU A 546 11.71 -5.80 -38.23
N LYS A 547 11.83 -6.45 -37.09
CA LYS A 547 11.22 -7.76 -36.85
C LYS A 547 9.72 -7.52 -36.64
N GLU A 548 8.89 -8.09 -37.50
CA GLU A 548 7.43 -7.95 -37.40
C GLU A 548 6.91 -8.36 -36.01
N LYS A 549 6.08 -7.52 -35.38
CA LYS A 549 5.43 -7.79 -34.09
C LYS A 549 3.91 -7.71 -34.30
N ALA A 550 3.15 -8.61 -33.68
CA ALA A 550 1.69 -8.56 -33.62
C ALA A 550 1.22 -8.73 -32.17
N GLU A 551 0.23 -7.94 -31.74
CA GLU A 551 -0.41 -8.06 -30.42
C GLU A 551 -1.89 -7.65 -30.47
N TRP A 552 -2.67 -8.13 -29.50
CA TRP A 552 -4.08 -7.77 -29.36
C TRP A 552 -4.22 -6.29 -29.01
N ALA A 553 -4.93 -5.51 -29.82
CA ALA A 553 -5.05 -4.05 -29.66
C ALA A 553 -6.38 -3.62 -29.03
N ASP A 554 -7.49 -4.27 -29.39
CA ASP A 554 -8.79 -4.02 -28.79
C ASP A 554 -9.51 -5.35 -28.53
N PHE A 555 -9.96 -5.54 -27.29
CA PHE A 555 -10.66 -6.74 -26.86
C PHE A 555 -11.51 -6.45 -25.60
N PRO A 556 -12.84 -6.70 -25.62
CA PRO A 556 -13.70 -6.41 -24.48
C PRO A 556 -13.39 -7.29 -23.26
N TYR A 557 -13.57 -6.71 -22.07
CA TYR A 557 -13.27 -7.34 -20.79
C TYR A 557 -14.37 -8.31 -20.31
N TYR A 558 -15.62 -8.10 -20.76
CA TYR A 558 -16.76 -8.97 -20.52
C TYR A 558 -17.50 -9.24 -21.83
N ILE A 559 -17.94 -10.48 -22.04
CA ILE A 559 -18.65 -10.91 -23.26
C ILE A 559 -19.87 -11.74 -22.85
N MET A 560 -21.07 -11.29 -23.23
CA MET A 560 -22.32 -12.02 -23.01
C MET A 560 -22.70 -12.83 -24.24
N ALA A 561 -23.32 -13.99 -24.03
CA ALA A 561 -24.01 -14.69 -25.10
C ALA A 561 -25.12 -13.80 -25.67
N GLY A 562 -25.07 -13.55 -26.98
CA GLY A 562 -25.92 -12.63 -27.71
C GLY A 562 -25.22 -11.34 -28.15
N ASP A 563 -24.00 -11.05 -27.68
CA ASP A 563 -23.27 -9.84 -28.04
C ASP A 563 -22.50 -9.97 -29.36
N ASP A 564 -22.50 -8.86 -30.12
CA ASP A 564 -21.61 -8.64 -31.26
C ASP A 564 -20.56 -7.59 -30.87
N PHE A 565 -19.28 -7.91 -31.06
CA PHE A 565 -18.18 -7.01 -30.70
C PHE A 565 -17.02 -7.11 -31.69
N SER A 566 -16.15 -6.11 -31.70
CA SER A 566 -14.99 -6.09 -32.58
C SER A 566 -13.73 -6.51 -31.82
N ALA A 567 -12.83 -7.22 -32.49
CA ALA A 567 -11.49 -7.50 -32.00
C ALA A 567 -10.46 -7.05 -33.03
N SER A 568 -9.32 -6.54 -32.56
CA SER A 568 -8.28 -6.03 -33.45
C SER A 568 -6.85 -6.41 -33.03
N ILE A 569 -5.95 -6.41 -34.01
CA ILE A 569 -4.52 -6.71 -33.87
C ILE A 569 -3.73 -5.46 -34.27
N SER A 570 -2.83 -5.02 -33.40
CA SER A 570 -1.76 -4.09 -33.75
C SER A 570 -0.63 -4.90 -34.38
N TYR A 571 -0.19 -4.52 -35.59
CA TYR A 571 0.82 -5.25 -36.33
C TYR A 571 1.77 -4.28 -37.06
N THR A 572 3.08 -4.48 -36.85
CA THR A 572 4.15 -3.62 -37.43
C THR A 572 4.74 -4.17 -38.72
N GLY A 573 4.26 -5.33 -39.20
CA GLY A 573 4.80 -5.98 -40.39
C GLY A 573 4.08 -5.64 -41.69
N SER A 574 4.53 -6.27 -42.76
CA SER A 574 4.09 -5.93 -44.13
C SER A 574 2.88 -6.72 -44.63
N ASN A 575 2.51 -7.82 -43.96
CA ASN A 575 1.37 -8.68 -44.31
C ASN A 575 0.25 -8.63 -43.25
N PRO A 576 -0.71 -7.69 -43.35
CA PRO A 576 -1.79 -7.54 -42.38
C PRO A 576 -2.93 -8.58 -42.52
N ASP A 577 -2.79 -9.57 -43.40
CA ASP A 577 -3.87 -10.52 -43.75
C ASP A 577 -4.02 -11.66 -42.73
N PHE A 578 -4.32 -11.33 -41.47
CA PHE A 578 -4.61 -12.31 -40.43
C PHE A 578 -5.93 -13.04 -40.70
N GLN A 579 -5.90 -14.38 -40.67
CA GLN A 579 -7.06 -15.25 -40.69
C GLN A 579 -7.44 -15.62 -39.27
N TRP A 580 -8.73 -15.60 -38.98
CA TRP A 580 -9.25 -15.75 -37.62
C TRP A 580 -10.15 -16.96 -37.49
N THR A 581 -10.00 -17.72 -36.42
CA THR A 581 -10.79 -18.93 -36.15
C THR A 581 -11.07 -19.06 -34.66
N SER A 582 -12.29 -19.45 -34.31
CA SER A 582 -12.67 -19.89 -32.96
C SER A 582 -12.58 -21.41 -32.85
N SER A 583 -12.18 -21.92 -31.68
CA SER A 583 -12.18 -23.36 -31.38
C SER A 583 -13.59 -23.97 -31.35
N ASP A 584 -14.62 -23.15 -31.09
CA ASP A 584 -16.03 -23.54 -31.24
C ASP A 584 -16.85 -22.39 -31.85
N PRO A 585 -17.10 -22.42 -33.17
CA PRO A 585 -17.92 -21.43 -33.86
C PRO A 585 -19.40 -21.39 -33.44
N ASN A 586 -19.88 -22.37 -32.67
CA ASN A 586 -21.24 -22.35 -32.12
C ASN A 586 -21.33 -21.54 -30.81
N VAL A 587 -20.20 -21.31 -30.15
CA VAL A 587 -20.08 -20.47 -28.94
C VAL A 587 -19.62 -19.07 -29.30
N LEU A 588 -18.64 -18.95 -30.21
CA LEU A 588 -18.14 -17.68 -30.74
C LEU A 588 -17.89 -17.78 -32.24
N GLU A 589 -18.73 -17.17 -33.05
CA GLU A 589 -18.52 -17.07 -34.50
C GLU A 589 -17.65 -15.86 -34.83
N VAL A 590 -16.81 -16.01 -35.85
CA VAL A 590 -15.91 -14.96 -36.35
C VAL A 590 -16.36 -14.56 -37.74
N GLU A 591 -16.61 -13.26 -37.94
CA GLU A 591 -16.89 -12.67 -39.25
C GLU A 591 -15.77 -11.70 -39.66
N GLY A 592 -15.18 -11.95 -40.83
CA GLY A 592 -14.13 -11.11 -41.42
C GLY A 592 -12.72 -11.67 -41.32
N SER A 593 -11.74 -10.85 -41.72
CA SER A 593 -10.30 -11.16 -41.70
C SER A 593 -9.48 -9.88 -41.73
N GLY A 594 -8.17 -9.99 -41.49
CA GLY A 594 -7.24 -8.85 -41.43
C GLY A 594 -7.01 -8.39 -40.01
N LEU A 595 -6.65 -7.12 -39.81
CA LEU A 595 -6.34 -6.57 -38.50
C LEU A 595 -7.57 -6.33 -37.60
N ASN A 596 -8.77 -6.44 -38.15
CA ASN A 596 -10.02 -6.25 -37.41
C ASN A 596 -11.04 -7.29 -37.84
N VAL A 597 -11.77 -7.87 -36.89
CA VAL A 597 -12.87 -8.81 -37.14
C VAL A 597 -14.05 -8.49 -36.23
N THR A 598 -15.24 -8.93 -36.64
CA THR A 598 -16.42 -8.94 -35.78
C THR A 598 -16.59 -10.34 -35.21
N LEU A 599 -16.91 -10.41 -33.92
CA LEU A 599 -17.11 -11.64 -33.16
C LEU A 599 -18.55 -11.65 -32.67
N HIS A 600 -19.23 -12.78 -32.87
CA HIS A 600 -20.60 -13.02 -32.48
C HIS A 600 -20.64 -14.08 -31.38
N ALA A 601 -20.85 -13.65 -30.14
CA ALA A 601 -21.02 -14.56 -29.01
C ALA A 601 -22.41 -15.20 -29.10
N LYS A 602 -22.47 -16.49 -29.40
CA LYS A 602 -23.73 -17.20 -29.67
C LYS A 602 -24.26 -17.94 -28.45
N ASP A 603 -23.36 -18.45 -27.59
CA ASP A 603 -23.72 -19.24 -26.42
C ASP A 603 -22.66 -19.09 -25.31
N GLY A 604 -22.96 -19.56 -24.11
CA GLY A 604 -22.02 -19.55 -22.99
C GLY A 604 -20.97 -20.65 -23.10
N GLY A 605 -19.74 -20.35 -22.67
CA GLY A 605 -18.64 -21.32 -22.68
C GLY A 605 -17.28 -20.67 -22.81
N THR A 606 -16.24 -21.50 -22.88
CA THR A 606 -14.85 -21.06 -23.05
C THR A 606 -14.33 -21.50 -24.43
N VAL A 607 -13.82 -20.56 -25.21
CA VAL A 607 -13.26 -20.80 -26.55
C VAL A 607 -11.86 -20.23 -26.69
N THR A 608 -11.04 -20.83 -27.55
CA THR A 608 -9.76 -20.26 -27.99
C THR A 608 -9.94 -19.57 -29.34
N LEU A 609 -9.75 -18.25 -29.36
CA LEU A 609 -9.68 -17.47 -30.58
C LEU A 609 -8.23 -17.44 -31.09
N THR A 610 -8.05 -17.77 -32.36
CA THR A 610 -6.75 -17.80 -33.03
C THR A 610 -6.74 -16.83 -34.19
N ALA A 611 -5.69 -16.03 -34.32
CA ALA A 611 -5.45 -15.17 -35.47
C ALA A 611 -4.05 -15.44 -36.05
N THR A 612 -3.94 -15.69 -37.35
CA THR A 612 -2.67 -16.01 -37.99
C THR A 612 -2.53 -15.44 -39.40
N ASN A 613 -1.39 -14.84 -39.73
CA ASN A 613 -1.07 -14.40 -41.10
C ASN A 613 -0.07 -15.35 -41.81
N GLY A 614 0.15 -16.54 -41.24
CA GLY A 614 1.12 -17.53 -41.72
C GLY A 614 2.53 -17.39 -41.13
N SER A 615 2.92 -16.19 -40.69
CA SER A 615 4.22 -15.93 -40.04
C SER A 615 4.09 -15.80 -38.52
N ILE A 616 3.02 -15.15 -38.04
CA ILE A 616 2.73 -14.94 -36.63
C ILE A 616 1.36 -15.54 -36.33
N THR A 617 1.24 -16.23 -35.21
CA THR A 617 -0.01 -16.78 -34.71
C THR A 617 -0.24 -16.28 -33.29
N LEU A 618 -1.38 -15.65 -33.05
CA LEU A 618 -1.85 -15.21 -31.75
C LEU A 618 -3.00 -16.10 -31.31
N THR A 619 -3.04 -16.47 -30.04
CA THR A 619 -4.13 -17.24 -29.43
C THR A 619 -4.61 -16.54 -28.16
N LYS A 620 -5.92 -16.50 -27.93
CA LYS A 620 -6.52 -15.95 -26.71
C LYS A 620 -7.70 -16.82 -26.26
N GLU A 621 -7.74 -17.17 -24.99
CA GLU A 621 -8.89 -17.85 -24.38
C GLU A 621 -9.95 -16.82 -23.99
N ILE A 622 -11.22 -17.12 -24.27
CA ILE A 622 -12.36 -16.23 -24.07
C ILE A 622 -13.45 -16.98 -23.34
N GLY A 623 -13.89 -16.45 -22.20
CA GLY A 623 -15.09 -16.89 -21.50
C GLY A 623 -16.31 -16.05 -21.90
N ILE A 624 -17.40 -16.70 -22.24
CA ILE A 624 -18.69 -16.09 -22.59
C ILE A 624 -19.73 -16.56 -21.58
N VAL A 625 -20.46 -15.61 -20.99
CA VAL A 625 -21.46 -15.88 -19.95
C VAL A 625 -22.88 -15.63 -20.47
N THR A 626 -23.88 -16.35 -19.97
CA THR A 626 -25.26 -16.31 -20.50
C THR A 626 -26.22 -15.42 -19.70
N GLU A 627 -25.90 -15.03 -18.46
CA GLU A 627 -26.71 -14.12 -17.64
C GLU A 627 -25.85 -13.25 -16.71
N VAL A 628 -26.14 -11.94 -16.64
CA VAL A 628 -25.61 -11.04 -15.59
C VAL A 628 -26.71 -10.85 -14.55
N PHE A 629 -26.46 -11.25 -13.30
CA PHE A 629 -27.30 -10.80 -12.19
C PHE A 629 -27.03 -9.32 -11.92
N THR A 630 -27.90 -8.45 -12.41
CA THR A 630 -27.93 -7.03 -12.05
C THR A 630 -28.70 -6.86 -10.76
N THR A 631 -28.01 -6.54 -9.66
CA THR A 631 -28.66 -6.03 -8.45
C THR A 631 -29.03 -4.56 -8.66
N SER A 632 -30.25 -4.32 -9.11
CA SER A 632 -30.86 -2.99 -9.15
C SER A 632 -31.36 -2.60 -7.76
N THR A 633 -30.64 -1.70 -7.09
CA THR A 633 -31.07 -1.07 -5.83
C THR A 633 -32.21 -0.10 -6.13
N THR A 634 -33.42 -0.44 -5.70
CA THR A 634 -34.58 0.47 -5.75
C THR A 634 -34.66 1.18 -4.40
N GLU A 635 -34.64 2.51 -4.39
CA GLU A 635 -34.88 3.32 -3.19
C GLU A 635 -36.30 3.03 -2.65
N GLU A 636 -36.39 2.51 -1.43
CA GLU A 636 -37.64 2.50 -0.67
C GLU A 636 -37.64 3.59 0.40
N THR A 637 -38.57 4.52 0.24
CA THR A 637 -38.89 5.57 1.20
C THR A 637 -39.61 4.95 2.39
N THR A 638 -38.99 5.00 3.58
CA THR A 638 -39.58 4.49 4.82
C THR A 638 -40.76 5.38 5.25
N THR A 639 -41.96 4.81 5.34
CA THR A 639 -43.07 5.41 6.09
C THR A 639 -43.38 4.54 7.29
N THR A 640 -43.15 5.10 8.47
CA THR A 640 -43.41 4.50 9.79
C THR A 640 -44.90 4.19 9.96
N THR A 641 -45.25 2.97 10.38
CA THR A 641 -46.50 2.72 11.10
C THR A 641 -46.25 1.74 12.24
N THR A 642 -46.60 2.20 13.44
CA THR A 642 -46.57 1.48 14.70
C THR A 642 -47.74 0.51 14.77
N GLU A 643 -47.51 -0.76 15.12
CA GLU A 643 -48.46 -1.51 15.93
C GLU A 643 -47.79 -2.63 16.73
N SER A 644 -48.39 -2.87 17.88
CA SER A 644 -47.95 -3.64 19.04
C SER A 644 -48.61 -5.02 19.10
N VAL A 645 -48.03 -5.97 19.86
CA VAL A 645 -48.67 -6.91 20.83
C VAL A 645 -48.11 -8.36 20.80
N THR A 646 -47.58 -8.75 21.99
CA THR A 646 -47.50 -10.05 22.72
C THR A 646 -46.78 -11.31 22.21
N THR A 647 -45.75 -11.68 22.99
CA THR A 647 -45.48 -12.95 23.70
C THR A 647 -46.22 -14.23 23.28
N ASP A 648 -45.47 -15.30 23.01
CA ASP A 648 -45.57 -16.53 23.82
C ASP A 648 -44.26 -17.35 23.78
N SER A 649 -44.22 -18.28 24.72
CA SER A 649 -43.13 -19.05 25.32
C SER A 649 -43.00 -20.43 24.67
N ASP A 650 -41.81 -21.06 24.69
CA ASP A 650 -41.61 -22.33 25.42
C ASP A 650 -40.18 -22.89 25.29
N GLU A 651 -39.73 -23.46 26.41
CA GLU A 651 -38.50 -24.22 26.63
C GLU A 651 -38.54 -25.60 25.96
N THR A 652 -37.41 -26.20 25.56
CA THR A 652 -36.79 -27.35 26.26
C THR A 652 -35.44 -27.82 25.71
N THR A 653 -34.67 -28.38 26.64
CA THR A 653 -33.29 -28.90 26.70
C THR A 653 -33.03 -30.27 26.04
N ALA A 654 -31.78 -30.52 25.58
CA ALA A 654 -30.85 -31.57 26.07
C ALA A 654 -29.82 -32.15 25.04
N THR A 655 -28.54 -31.78 25.17
CA THR A 655 -27.32 -32.59 25.44
C THR A 655 -27.10 -33.94 24.74
N THR A 656 -26.03 -34.09 23.92
CA THR A 656 -24.83 -34.96 24.17
C THR A 656 -23.83 -35.08 22.99
N SER A 657 -22.58 -34.67 23.24
CA SER A 657 -21.28 -35.37 23.07
C SER A 657 -21.03 -36.41 21.94
N GLY A 658 -19.98 -36.17 21.14
CA GLY A 658 -18.95 -37.21 20.86
C GLY A 658 -18.32 -37.37 19.46
N SER A 659 -17.08 -36.87 19.32
CA SER A 659 -15.90 -37.50 18.67
C SER A 659 -15.66 -37.45 17.14
N GLU A 660 -14.39 -37.12 16.84
CA GLU A 660 -13.65 -37.01 15.57
C GLU A 660 -13.71 -38.21 14.60
N THR A 661 -13.56 -37.98 13.29
CA THR A 661 -12.43 -38.46 12.43
C THR A 661 -12.62 -38.09 10.93
N THR A 662 -11.54 -37.63 10.30
CA THR A 662 -11.31 -37.27 8.89
C THR A 662 -11.25 -38.49 7.94
N THR A 663 -11.84 -38.46 6.74
CA THR A 663 -11.27 -39.07 5.50
C THR A 663 -11.93 -38.56 4.21
N THR A 664 -11.10 -38.28 3.18
CA THR A 664 -11.44 -37.95 1.78
C THR A 664 -11.76 -39.19 0.93
N THR A 665 -12.74 -39.11 0.01
CA THR A 665 -12.74 -39.85 -1.27
C THR A 665 -13.78 -39.32 -2.28
N LYS A 666 -13.46 -39.41 -3.57
CA LYS A 666 -14.20 -38.91 -4.74
C LYS A 666 -15.10 -39.99 -5.36
N GLY A 667 -16.36 -39.64 -5.67
CA GLY A 667 -17.12 -40.07 -6.87
C GLY A 667 -17.98 -41.34 -6.79
N GLY A 668 -19.31 -41.17 -6.78
CA GLY A 668 -20.31 -42.17 -7.18
C GLY A 668 -21.69 -41.90 -6.56
N ASP A 669 -22.73 -41.77 -7.41
CA ASP A 669 -24.13 -41.46 -7.07
C ASP A 669 -24.64 -42.20 -5.82
N VAL A 670 -24.90 -41.41 -4.78
CA VAL A 670 -25.73 -41.77 -3.63
C VAL A 670 -26.64 -40.58 -3.41
N THR A 671 -27.94 -40.80 -3.23
CA THR A 671 -28.88 -39.81 -2.68
C THR A 671 -28.17 -38.97 -1.61
N PRO A 672 -28.09 -37.62 -1.72
CA PRO A 672 -27.18 -36.84 -0.90
C PRO A 672 -27.50 -37.06 0.57
N ALA A 673 -26.53 -37.57 1.32
CA ALA A 673 -26.52 -37.30 2.75
C ALA A 673 -26.48 -35.77 2.90
N SER A 674 -27.32 -35.20 3.78
CA SER A 674 -27.32 -33.77 4.06
C SER A 674 -25.91 -33.32 4.44
N LEU A 675 -25.29 -32.52 3.57
CA LEU A 675 -24.01 -31.88 3.83
C LEU A 675 -24.32 -30.54 4.48
N TYR A 676 -24.40 -30.52 5.80
CA TYR A 676 -24.64 -29.29 6.56
C TYR A 676 -23.60 -28.23 6.18
N GLY A 677 -24.08 -27.05 5.81
CA GLY A 677 -23.30 -25.93 5.31
C GLY A 677 -23.22 -25.81 3.78
N ASP A 678 -23.54 -26.84 2.98
CA ASP A 678 -23.56 -26.77 1.51
C ASP A 678 -24.95 -26.31 1.01
N VAL A 679 -25.23 -25.02 1.20
CA VAL A 679 -26.55 -24.42 0.95
C VAL A 679 -26.79 -24.21 -0.56
N ASN A 680 -25.72 -24.09 -1.35
CA ASN A 680 -25.81 -23.92 -2.79
C ASN A 680 -25.81 -25.27 -3.59
N LEU A 681 -25.56 -26.40 -2.92
CA LEU A 681 -25.49 -27.77 -3.46
C LEU A 681 -24.34 -27.99 -4.46
N ASP A 682 -23.23 -27.27 -4.32
CA ASP A 682 -22.04 -27.42 -5.16
C ASP A 682 -21.05 -28.48 -4.65
N GLY A 683 -21.35 -29.08 -3.50
CA GLY A 683 -20.53 -30.12 -2.86
C GLY A 683 -19.38 -29.57 -2.03
N ARG A 684 -19.32 -28.25 -1.80
CA ARG A 684 -18.38 -27.57 -0.93
C ARG A 684 -19.15 -26.83 0.18
N VAL A 685 -18.42 -26.47 1.23
CA VAL A 685 -18.94 -25.62 2.29
C VAL A 685 -17.99 -24.43 2.35
N ASP A 686 -18.37 -23.33 1.71
CA ASP A 686 -17.58 -22.12 1.62
C ASP A 686 -18.42 -20.84 1.79
N ILE A 687 -17.81 -19.67 1.59
CA ILE A 687 -18.48 -18.39 1.84
C ILE A 687 -19.70 -18.17 0.94
N THR A 688 -19.78 -18.82 -0.22
CA THR A 688 -20.92 -18.71 -1.12
C THR A 688 -22.19 -19.34 -0.53
N ASP A 689 -22.04 -20.38 0.29
CA ASP A 689 -23.13 -20.98 1.05
C ASP A 689 -23.64 -20.05 2.15
N ALA A 690 -22.72 -19.38 2.87
CA ALA A 690 -23.07 -18.40 3.88
C ALA A 690 -23.83 -17.21 3.28
N VAL A 691 -23.50 -16.80 2.06
CA VAL A 691 -24.25 -15.77 1.33
C VAL A 691 -25.66 -16.26 0.99
N MET A 692 -25.80 -17.50 0.50
CA MET A 692 -27.11 -18.07 0.17
C MET A 692 -27.98 -18.28 1.42
N LEU A 693 -27.36 -18.68 2.53
CA LEU A 693 -28.01 -18.87 3.82
C LEU A 693 -28.51 -17.54 4.40
N ASN A 694 -27.68 -16.49 4.39
CA ASN A 694 -28.10 -15.15 4.83
C ASN A 694 -29.25 -14.60 3.98
N LYS A 695 -29.24 -14.87 2.67
CA LYS A 695 -30.35 -14.51 1.78
C LYS A 695 -31.63 -15.27 2.12
N ALA A 696 -31.53 -16.55 2.46
CA ALA A 696 -32.65 -17.38 2.88
C ALA A 696 -33.21 -16.95 4.24
N ALA A 697 -32.35 -16.70 5.25
CA ALA A 697 -32.73 -16.19 6.56
C ALA A 697 -33.41 -14.80 6.48
N ALA A 698 -33.02 -13.98 5.50
CA ALA A 698 -33.68 -12.71 5.19
C ALA A 698 -34.95 -12.85 4.33
N ASN A 699 -35.43 -14.07 4.05
CA ASN A 699 -36.56 -14.38 3.17
C ASN A 699 -36.44 -13.83 1.74
N THR A 700 -35.23 -13.53 1.28
CA THR A 700 -34.96 -13.01 -0.08
C THR A 700 -34.77 -14.12 -1.11
N VAL A 701 -34.50 -15.36 -0.66
CA VAL A 701 -34.35 -16.56 -1.50
C VAL A 701 -35.14 -17.71 -0.87
N GLN A 702 -35.89 -18.44 -1.68
CA GLN A 702 -36.58 -19.66 -1.26
C GLN A 702 -35.69 -20.88 -1.51
N LEU A 703 -35.35 -21.59 -0.44
CA LEU A 703 -34.53 -22.80 -0.52
C LEU A 703 -35.36 -24.01 -0.96
N SER A 704 -34.75 -24.95 -1.68
CA SER A 704 -35.32 -26.30 -1.87
C SER A 704 -35.29 -27.11 -0.56
N GLU A 705 -35.93 -28.28 -0.54
CA GLU A 705 -35.97 -29.14 0.66
C GLU A 705 -34.57 -29.61 1.07
N GLN A 706 -33.72 -29.97 0.10
CA GLN A 706 -32.33 -30.34 0.38
C GLN A 706 -31.50 -29.16 0.88
N GLN A 707 -31.71 -27.97 0.31
CA GLN A 707 -31.00 -26.77 0.73
C GLN A 707 -31.41 -26.32 2.13
N ARG A 708 -32.69 -26.46 2.51
CA ARG A 708 -33.12 -26.25 3.89
C ARG A 708 -32.46 -27.23 4.85
N SER A 709 -32.35 -28.51 4.47
CA SER A 709 -31.67 -29.51 5.28
C SER A 709 -30.17 -29.25 5.43
N ASN A 710 -29.51 -28.67 4.41
CA ASN A 710 -28.10 -28.29 4.49
C ASN A 710 -27.92 -26.94 5.19
N ALA A 711 -28.93 -26.07 5.17
CA ALA A 711 -28.94 -24.75 5.77
C ALA A 711 -29.09 -24.75 7.29
N ASP A 712 -29.74 -25.76 7.87
CA ASP A 712 -29.96 -25.96 9.31
C ASP A 712 -28.64 -26.31 10.03
N CYS A 713 -27.71 -25.37 10.07
CA CYS A 713 -26.34 -25.53 10.54
C CYS A 713 -26.26 -25.72 12.06
N ASP A 714 -27.31 -25.45 12.83
CA ASP A 714 -27.38 -25.71 14.28
C ASP A 714 -28.30 -26.90 14.68
N ALA A 715 -28.91 -27.56 13.68
CA ALA A 715 -29.80 -28.72 13.82
C ALA A 715 -31.07 -28.47 14.66
N ASN A 716 -31.59 -27.24 14.65
CA ASN A 716 -32.82 -26.89 15.36
C ASN A 716 -34.10 -27.11 14.49
N ASN A 717 -33.96 -27.52 13.22
CA ASN A 717 -35.01 -27.66 12.18
C ASN A 717 -35.67 -26.34 11.73
N GLU A 718 -35.07 -25.21 12.08
CA GLU A 718 -35.37 -23.88 11.57
C GLU A 718 -34.22 -23.44 10.64
N VAL A 719 -34.47 -22.46 9.77
CA VAL A 719 -33.43 -21.88 8.93
C VAL A 719 -33.49 -20.38 9.15
N ASP A 720 -32.58 -19.88 9.97
CA ASP A 720 -32.59 -18.50 10.43
C ASP A 720 -31.18 -17.88 10.52
N SER A 721 -31.08 -16.72 11.17
CA SER A 721 -29.80 -16.00 11.30
C SER A 721 -28.77 -16.74 12.18
N ASN A 722 -29.19 -17.61 13.09
CA ASN A 722 -28.27 -18.41 13.89
C ASN A 722 -27.52 -19.41 13.03
N ASP A 723 -28.19 -20.05 12.07
CA ASP A 723 -27.53 -20.96 11.12
C ASP A 723 -26.43 -20.26 10.33
N ALA A 724 -26.68 -19.02 9.91
CA ALA A 724 -25.69 -18.20 9.22
C ALA A 724 -24.47 -17.90 10.10
N VAL A 725 -24.69 -17.64 11.40
CA VAL A 725 -23.60 -17.43 12.37
C VAL A 725 -22.82 -18.72 12.58
N VAL A 726 -23.48 -19.86 12.69
CA VAL A 726 -22.85 -21.17 12.87
C VAL A 726 -22.04 -21.57 11.64
N LEU A 727 -22.58 -21.36 10.44
CA LEU A 727 -21.86 -21.58 9.19
C LEU A 727 -20.63 -20.67 9.11
N LEU A 728 -20.73 -19.38 9.45
CA LEU A 728 -19.58 -18.48 9.47
C LEU A 728 -18.51 -18.92 10.48
N LYS A 729 -18.90 -19.36 11.69
CA LYS A 729 -17.96 -19.94 12.66
C LYS A 729 -17.23 -21.17 12.11
N PHE A 730 -17.92 -22.01 11.35
CA PHE A 730 -17.31 -23.17 10.70
C PHE A 730 -16.31 -22.75 9.62
N LEU A 731 -16.67 -21.79 8.77
CA LEU A 731 -15.80 -21.27 7.70
C LEU A 731 -14.53 -20.60 8.25
N VAL A 732 -14.62 -19.91 9.39
CA VAL A 732 -13.46 -19.32 10.06
C VAL A 732 -12.78 -20.28 11.06
N SER A 733 -13.13 -21.57 11.03
CA SER A 733 -12.54 -22.62 11.88
C SER A 733 -12.68 -22.42 13.40
N ILE A 734 -13.64 -21.59 13.84
CA ILE A 734 -14.01 -21.47 15.27
C ILE A 734 -14.66 -22.78 15.74
N ILE A 735 -15.49 -23.40 14.90
CA ILE A 735 -16.00 -24.76 15.10
C ILE A 735 -15.50 -25.67 13.97
N LYS A 736 -15.37 -26.97 14.25
CA LYS A 736 -14.72 -27.94 13.33
C LYS A 736 -15.69 -28.82 12.55
N THR A 737 -16.97 -28.83 12.91
CA THR A 737 -17.98 -29.73 12.35
C THR A 737 -19.33 -29.02 12.32
N LEU A 738 -20.14 -29.33 11.30
CA LEU A 738 -21.55 -28.97 11.21
C LEU A 738 -22.40 -30.25 11.29
N PRO A 739 -23.61 -30.19 11.87
CA PRO A 739 -24.20 -29.01 12.52
C PRO A 739 -23.60 -28.75 13.93
N GLU A 740 -23.67 -27.51 14.44
CA GLU A 740 -23.30 -27.15 15.82
C GLU A 740 -24.48 -27.44 16.75
N VAL A 741 -24.55 -28.68 17.27
CA VAL A 741 -25.61 -29.05 18.22
C VAL A 741 -25.31 -28.44 19.59
N ALA A 742 -26.20 -27.59 20.10
CA ALA A 742 -26.10 -27.06 21.46
C ALA A 742 -26.23 -28.19 22.50
N GLU A 743 -25.32 -28.27 23.49
CA GLU A 743 -25.42 -29.20 24.62
C GLU A 743 -26.42 -28.77 25.71
#